data_AF-A0AAQ4E3F6-F1
#
_entry.id   AF-A0AAQ4E3F6-F1
#
_cell.length_a   1.000
_cell.length_b   1.000
_cell.length_c   1.000
_cell.angle_alpha   90.00
_cell.angle_beta   90.00
_cell.angle_gamma   90.00
#
_symmetry.space_group_name_H-M   'P 1'
#
loop_
_entity.id
_entity.type
_entity.pdbx_description
1 polymer ?
#
loop_
_entity_poly.entity_id
_entity_poly.type
_entity_poly.pdbx_seq_one_letter_code
_entity_poly.pdbx_strand_id
1 'polypeptide(L)'
;MAPGNGLQGIVGLDGTSIEPGSPEEEPGNRKSQPLKLLALKAAAFLGWNMDLLEQKLPLTMQQTLIAELQKAAGCSDLNEEQRLSNPDAAFACMIKSRWVVHTLMRSSVPVKSSKGIAVQLPGQVDPTVVTPEMADAITKKCEEEVEEAVAFLEKLLSRRATGGLSVRVPTSQSFSVVKAELLDPEHDWEKGVIATADDVCCQVSYELGAFHFYKENYRRAGELFETALSLHSKVKKMVVCQLDMERLKGFSMACRLTATKKSGTLLDKLKATLHGTCKATVPVLLEDNIKREIPLWEREMAELYVQQNFAGTEVAAQVFLCNAVRRIISGELFISGAQVNFATLDKGCIMFLNEVLNAVIPTLDEKEMGFMRNFVGYVCNASADIAKVLSCSGVLRKCFPSEQVTPPAEVPPKIPLERVSFAENAATNIGRMERALVASHDPEEIVSLIKLLQGVSPPVRLTSLSSHWQLTPNLREFHRGLPQQWQERMFVLLAKALELRSLKLYGPSLLLFHAVEAELRLPQWRRLAALLVAEMRYTEALQASDTLPLPAGTQRRPTDLIQLAHTSLLAYYAEDDKDYRPCQEMAELCCTLLLNLSEWDIFSEIENKQRASVGVFELSKALAAVCKDVSMNKLTRSIAQELWDLLLSMLVTPGTPQNKKASIMAGKDGGQRDATATPTLSRHTFHSFLQQLKVR
;
A
#
# COMPACT_ATOMS: atom_id res chain seq x y z
N MET A 1 67.77 33.80 21.95
CA MET A 1 67.76 34.38 20.59
C MET A 1 66.32 34.68 20.21
N ALA A 2 65.95 35.96 20.27
CA ALA A 2 64.84 36.54 19.50
C ALA A 2 65.33 36.79 18.05
N PRO A 3 64.55 37.34 17.10
CA PRO A 3 63.15 37.85 17.14
C PRO A 3 62.28 37.30 15.97
N GLY A 4 61.02 37.66 15.72
CA GLY A 4 60.08 38.59 16.33
C GLY A 4 58.80 38.77 15.50
N ASN A 5 57.71 39.04 16.22
CA ASN A 5 56.46 39.79 15.96
C ASN A 5 56.13 40.36 14.57
N GLY A 6 54.81 40.38 14.29
CA GLY A 6 54.19 41.39 13.43
C GLY A 6 52.72 41.17 13.08
N LEU A 7 51.80 41.38 14.03
CA LEU A 7 50.38 41.68 13.76
C LEU A 7 50.26 43.18 13.42
N GLN A 8 49.53 43.55 12.36
CA GLN A 8 48.88 44.86 12.24
C GLN A 8 47.68 44.78 11.30
N GLY A 9 46.49 45.04 11.84
CA GLY A 9 45.28 45.29 11.07
C GLY A 9 45.16 46.77 10.72
N ILE A 10 44.39 47.06 9.67
CA ILE A 10 43.83 48.39 9.41
C ILE A 10 42.35 48.21 9.08
N VAL A 11 41.51 48.74 9.96
CA VAL A 11 40.11 49.07 9.69
C VAL A 11 40.09 50.41 8.96
N GLY A 12 39.37 50.49 7.85
CA GLY A 12 38.96 51.74 7.20
C GLY A 12 37.46 51.67 6.89
N LEU A 13 36.70 52.48 7.61
CA LEU A 13 35.28 52.77 7.38
C LEU A 13 35.11 53.63 6.13
N ASP A 14 34.15 53.29 5.28
CA ASP A 14 33.01 54.13 4.86
C ASP A 14 32.53 53.83 3.43
N GLY A 15 31.20 53.69 3.30
CA GLY A 15 30.48 54.22 2.15
C GLY A 15 30.07 53.26 1.02
N THR A 16 28.80 52.85 1.08
CA THR A 16 27.85 52.73 -0.06
C THR A 16 27.93 51.54 -1.05
N SER A 17 26.84 50.76 -0.98
CA SER A 17 26.10 50.01 -2.03
C SER A 17 26.83 48.95 -2.86
N ILE A 18 26.60 47.68 -2.47
CA ILE A 18 26.84 46.47 -3.26
C ILE A 18 25.72 46.35 -4.30
N GLU A 19 26.03 46.50 -5.58
CA GLU A 19 25.34 45.76 -6.64
C GLU A 19 26.17 44.48 -6.91
N PRO A 20 25.58 43.27 -6.84
CA PRO A 20 26.30 42.07 -7.21
C PRO A 20 26.37 41.95 -8.73
N GLY A 21 27.51 42.39 -9.27
CA GLY A 21 27.98 41.98 -10.59
C GLY A 21 28.21 40.47 -10.66
N SER A 22 27.98 39.96 -11.87
CA SER A 22 28.18 38.60 -12.39
C SER A 22 29.27 37.74 -11.70
N PRO A 23 29.01 36.43 -11.46
CA PRO A 23 30.01 35.53 -10.88
C PRO A 23 31.13 35.22 -11.87
N GLU A 24 32.38 35.41 -11.42
CA GLU A 24 33.61 35.00 -12.09
C GLU A 24 33.67 33.46 -12.24
N GLU A 25 34.00 32.97 -13.43
CA GLU A 25 34.18 31.54 -13.74
C GLU A 25 35.46 30.96 -13.09
N GLU A 26 35.33 29.85 -12.36
CA GLU A 26 36.44 29.13 -11.75
C GLU A 26 37.44 28.48 -12.76
N PRO A 27 38.73 28.37 -12.41
CA PRO A 27 39.80 27.84 -13.27
C PRO A 27 39.78 26.30 -13.50
N GLY A 28 38.69 25.60 -13.15
CA GLY A 28 38.50 24.16 -13.35
C GLY A 28 38.05 23.74 -14.76
N ASN A 29 37.65 24.68 -15.61
CA ASN A 29 36.95 24.42 -16.88
C ASN A 29 37.84 23.89 -18.03
N ARG A 30 39.17 23.97 -17.91
CA ARG A 30 40.11 23.65 -19.02
C ARG A 30 40.23 22.16 -19.35
N LYS A 31 39.99 21.26 -18.38
CA LYS A 31 40.13 19.81 -18.57
C LYS A 31 38.84 19.11 -19.02
N SER A 32 37.68 19.73 -18.81
CA SER A 32 36.37 19.14 -19.13
C SER A 32 35.89 19.48 -20.55
N GLN A 33 36.43 20.53 -21.16
CA GLN A 33 36.03 20.99 -22.50
C GLN A 33 36.23 19.96 -23.63
N PRO A 34 37.36 19.20 -23.69
CA PRO A 34 37.51 18.12 -24.68
C PRO A 34 36.47 17.02 -24.50
N LEU A 35 36.05 16.72 -23.26
CA LEU A 35 35.03 15.70 -22.97
C LEU A 35 33.63 16.18 -23.38
N LYS A 36 33.30 17.45 -23.14
CA LYS A 36 32.04 18.07 -23.59
C LYS A 36 31.92 18.05 -25.11
N LEU A 37 33.00 18.35 -25.83
CA LEU A 37 33.04 18.27 -27.30
C LEU A 37 32.95 16.84 -27.82
N LEU A 38 33.59 15.90 -27.14
CA LEU A 38 33.43 14.49 -27.46
C LEU A 38 31.98 14.03 -27.28
N ALA A 39 31.27 14.54 -26.27
CA ALA A 39 29.85 14.28 -26.08
C ALA A 39 28.99 14.84 -27.23
N LEU A 40 29.27 16.06 -27.70
CA LEU A 40 28.60 16.62 -28.90
C LEU A 40 28.88 15.80 -30.17
N LYS A 41 30.12 15.32 -30.35
CA LYS A 41 30.47 14.41 -31.46
C LYS A 41 29.74 13.09 -31.40
N ALA A 42 29.61 12.52 -30.20
CA ALA A 42 28.86 11.29 -29.96
C ALA A 42 27.37 11.49 -30.24
N ALA A 43 26.77 12.57 -29.77
CA ALA A 43 25.38 12.92 -30.06
C ALA A 43 25.13 13.09 -31.57
N ALA A 44 26.05 13.76 -32.28
CA ALA A 44 25.99 13.90 -33.73
C ALA A 44 26.19 12.56 -34.47
N PHE A 45 27.06 11.67 -33.97
CA PHE A 45 27.23 10.32 -34.52
C PHE A 45 25.95 9.48 -34.37
N LEU A 46 25.24 9.65 -33.26
CA LEU A 46 23.95 9.01 -32.99
C LEU A 46 22.77 9.71 -33.70
N GLY A 47 23.04 10.70 -34.57
CA GLY A 47 22.02 11.40 -35.35
C GLY A 47 21.07 12.22 -34.51
N TRP A 48 21.51 12.72 -33.34
CA TRP A 48 20.68 13.52 -32.42
C TRP A 48 19.35 12.85 -32.05
N ASN A 49 19.38 11.52 -31.92
CA ASN A 49 18.20 10.74 -31.57
C ASN A 49 17.78 11.01 -30.12
N MET A 50 16.72 11.78 -29.94
CA MET A 50 16.21 12.17 -28.62
C MET A 50 15.74 10.97 -27.80
N ASP A 51 15.05 10.01 -28.41
CA ASP A 51 14.61 8.81 -27.69
C ASP A 51 15.78 8.01 -27.11
N LEU A 52 16.88 7.88 -27.87
CA LEU A 52 18.09 7.21 -27.43
C LEU A 52 18.81 8.02 -26.34
N LEU A 53 18.96 9.33 -26.51
CA LEU A 53 19.60 10.20 -25.53
C LEU A 53 18.84 10.18 -24.20
N GLU A 54 17.52 10.26 -24.24
CA GLU A 54 16.69 10.26 -23.04
C GLU A 54 16.65 8.90 -22.33
N GLN A 55 16.77 7.78 -23.06
CA GLN A 55 16.82 6.44 -22.46
C GLN A 55 18.19 6.08 -21.88
N LYS A 56 19.27 6.61 -22.45
CA LYS A 56 20.65 6.18 -22.14
C LYS A 56 21.44 7.17 -21.31
N LEU A 57 21.03 8.45 -21.26
CA LEU A 57 21.70 9.48 -20.48
C LEU A 57 20.87 9.90 -19.26
N PRO A 58 21.50 10.11 -18.10
CA PRO A 58 20.88 10.75 -16.95
C PRO A 58 20.36 12.16 -17.29
N LEU A 59 19.27 12.59 -16.64
CA LEU A 59 18.60 13.86 -16.94
C LEU A 59 19.53 15.10 -16.82
N THR A 60 20.42 15.10 -15.83
CA THR A 60 21.44 16.15 -15.63
C THR A 60 22.44 16.22 -16.80
N MET A 61 22.83 15.06 -17.34
CA MET A 61 23.73 14.97 -18.49
C MET A 61 23.04 15.42 -19.78
N GLN A 62 21.75 15.12 -19.94
CA GLN A 62 20.94 15.63 -21.06
C GLN A 62 20.91 17.17 -21.06
N GLN A 63 20.59 17.77 -19.91
CA GLN A 63 20.57 19.23 -19.74
C GLN A 63 21.93 19.85 -20.07
N THR A 64 23.01 19.24 -19.59
CA THR A 64 24.38 19.71 -19.86
C THR A 64 24.73 19.61 -21.34
N LEU A 65 24.43 18.49 -21.99
CA LEU A 65 24.71 18.28 -23.42
C LEU A 65 23.99 19.32 -24.30
N ILE A 66 22.73 19.62 -23.99
CA ILE A 66 21.93 20.60 -24.73
C ILE A 66 22.45 22.03 -24.50
N ALA A 67 22.83 22.37 -23.27
CA ALA A 67 23.44 23.67 -22.97
C ALA A 67 24.76 23.88 -23.74
N GLU A 68 25.60 22.85 -23.84
CA GLU A 68 26.83 22.91 -24.62
C GLU A 68 26.56 23.03 -26.13
N LEU A 69 25.50 22.39 -26.65
CA LEU A 69 25.07 22.59 -28.06
C LEU A 69 24.63 24.04 -28.32
N GLN A 70 23.86 24.64 -27.40
CA GLN A 70 23.42 26.03 -27.53
C GLN A 70 24.60 27.01 -27.47
N LYS A 71 25.58 26.73 -26.61
CA LYS A 71 26.84 27.50 -26.52
C LYS A 71 27.63 27.39 -27.83
N ALA A 72 27.80 26.18 -28.36
CA ALA A 72 28.49 25.93 -29.62
C ALA A 72 27.84 26.64 -30.82
N ALA A 73 26.52 26.79 -30.80
CA ALA A 73 25.74 27.47 -31.85
C ALA A 73 25.58 28.98 -31.62
N GLY A 74 26.14 29.56 -30.54
CA GLY A 74 26.06 30.99 -30.25
C GLY A 74 24.65 31.50 -29.95
N CYS A 75 23.77 30.67 -29.38
CA CYS A 75 22.35 31.01 -29.19
C CYS A 75 22.11 32.16 -28.20
N SER A 76 23.02 32.35 -27.24
CA SER A 76 22.90 33.34 -26.16
C SER A 76 22.91 34.79 -26.67
N ASP A 77 23.60 35.05 -27.77
CA ASP A 77 23.82 36.40 -28.32
C ASP A 77 22.77 36.78 -29.38
N LEU A 78 21.82 35.88 -29.67
CA LEU A 78 20.85 36.04 -30.75
C LEU A 78 19.44 36.26 -30.20
N ASN A 79 18.72 37.20 -30.81
CA ASN A 79 17.28 37.40 -30.60
C ASN A 79 16.47 36.25 -31.25
N GLU A 80 15.19 36.12 -30.89
CA GLU A 80 14.34 35.00 -31.36
C GLU A 80 14.24 34.89 -32.90
N GLU A 81 14.10 36.01 -33.61
CA GLU A 81 14.08 36.00 -35.08
C GLU A 81 15.42 35.62 -35.71
N GLN A 82 16.52 35.99 -35.06
CA GLN A 82 17.87 35.63 -35.49
C GLN A 82 18.13 34.14 -35.26
N ARG A 83 17.64 33.59 -34.14
CA ARG A 83 17.68 32.14 -33.85
C ARG A 83 16.91 31.33 -34.89
N LEU A 84 15.77 31.82 -35.37
CA LEU A 84 14.99 31.16 -36.42
C LEU A 84 15.61 31.28 -37.83
N SER A 85 16.37 32.35 -38.08
CA SER A 85 16.96 32.63 -39.40
C SER A 85 18.35 31.99 -39.57
N ASN A 86 19.11 31.84 -38.48
CA ASN A 86 20.39 31.13 -38.48
C ASN A 86 20.12 29.62 -38.39
N PRO A 87 20.57 28.82 -39.38
CA PRO A 87 20.24 27.40 -39.44
C PRO A 87 20.86 26.56 -38.32
N ASP A 88 21.98 27.00 -37.74
CA ASP A 88 22.70 26.31 -36.66
C ASP A 88 22.02 26.59 -35.31
N ALA A 89 21.70 27.87 -35.07
CA ALA A 89 20.94 28.28 -33.88
C ALA A 89 19.51 27.71 -33.90
N ALA A 90 18.87 27.66 -35.08
CA ALA A 90 17.54 27.07 -35.25
C ALA A 90 17.55 25.58 -34.86
N PHE A 91 18.60 24.84 -35.23
CA PHE A 91 18.76 23.45 -34.82
C PHE A 91 18.94 23.31 -33.31
N ALA A 92 19.85 24.08 -32.70
CA ALA A 92 20.12 24.00 -31.27
C ALA A 92 18.89 24.37 -30.41
N CYS A 93 18.19 25.45 -30.78
CA CYS A 93 16.94 25.86 -30.13
C CYS A 93 15.83 24.84 -30.34
N MET A 94 15.71 24.26 -31.54
CA MET A 94 14.76 23.17 -31.79
C MET A 94 15.03 21.98 -30.87
N ILE A 95 16.27 21.49 -30.77
CA ILE A 95 16.61 20.36 -29.87
C ILE A 95 16.30 20.70 -28.41
N LYS A 96 16.62 21.91 -27.95
CA LYS A 96 16.24 22.35 -26.60
C LYS A 96 14.72 22.31 -26.40
N SER A 97 13.95 22.93 -27.29
CA SER A 97 12.50 23.00 -27.16
C SER A 97 11.85 21.61 -27.18
N ARG A 98 12.34 20.71 -28.04
CA ARG A 98 11.91 19.31 -28.08
C ARG A 98 12.19 18.58 -26.77
N TRP A 99 13.39 18.75 -26.21
CA TRP A 99 13.77 18.16 -24.92
C TRP A 99 12.90 18.65 -23.76
N VAL A 100 12.59 19.95 -23.69
CA VAL A 100 11.72 20.52 -22.66
C VAL A 100 10.33 19.86 -22.71
N VAL A 101 9.74 19.79 -23.90
CA VAL A 101 8.42 19.15 -24.12
C VAL A 101 8.44 17.67 -23.72
N HIS A 102 9.46 16.93 -24.17
CA HIS A 102 9.60 15.50 -23.87
C HIS A 102 9.82 15.21 -22.38
N THR A 103 10.70 15.99 -21.74
CA THR A 103 11.02 15.83 -20.31
C THR A 103 9.76 16.01 -19.47
N LEU A 104 8.96 17.04 -19.76
CA LEU A 104 7.71 17.29 -19.07
C LEU A 104 6.68 16.17 -19.28
N MET A 105 6.54 15.68 -20.51
CA MET A 105 5.62 14.57 -20.77
C MET A 105 6.05 13.28 -20.07
N ARG A 106 7.36 13.00 -20.00
CA ARG A 106 7.88 11.79 -19.35
C ARG A 106 7.85 11.87 -17.82
N SER A 107 8.06 13.03 -17.23
CA SER A 107 7.99 13.20 -15.77
C SER A 107 6.58 12.90 -15.21
N SER A 108 5.54 13.08 -16.04
CA SER A 108 4.16 12.73 -15.68
C SER A 108 3.89 11.22 -15.58
N VAL A 109 4.77 10.39 -16.13
CA VAL A 109 4.63 8.92 -16.09
C VAL A 109 5.43 8.38 -14.91
N PRO A 110 4.80 7.72 -13.93
CA PRO A 110 5.51 7.18 -12.78
C PRO A 110 6.43 6.02 -13.20
N VAL A 111 7.72 6.31 -13.33
CA VAL A 111 8.76 5.32 -13.60
C VAL A 111 9.35 4.84 -12.26
N LYS A 112 9.44 3.52 -12.06
CA LYS A 112 10.12 2.95 -10.90
C LYS A 112 11.59 3.37 -10.91
N SER A 113 12.03 4.14 -9.92
CA SER A 113 13.44 4.49 -9.78
C SER A 113 14.28 3.23 -9.57
N SER A 114 15.42 3.14 -10.25
CA SER A 114 16.41 2.10 -9.99
C SER A 114 16.94 2.29 -8.58
N LYS A 115 16.86 1.25 -7.74
CA LYS A 115 17.43 1.26 -6.38
C LYS A 115 18.94 1.43 -6.48
N GLY A 116 19.43 2.65 -6.29
CA GLY A 116 20.85 2.95 -6.21
C GLY A 116 21.49 2.33 -4.96
N ILE A 117 22.81 2.16 -4.99
CA ILE A 117 23.59 1.69 -3.84
C ILE A 117 23.54 2.78 -2.75
N ALA A 118 23.13 2.40 -1.53
CA ALA A 118 22.81 3.31 -0.43
C ALA A 118 24.02 4.01 0.23
N VAL A 119 25.24 3.83 -0.29
CA VAL A 119 26.47 4.33 0.34
C VAL A 119 27.19 5.25 -0.64
N GLN A 120 26.95 6.55 -0.51
CA GLN A 120 27.80 7.57 -1.12
C GLN A 120 29.00 7.79 -0.18
N LEU A 121 30.22 7.52 -0.68
CA LEU A 121 31.46 7.86 0.02
C LEU A 121 31.70 9.38 -0.10
N PRO A 122 32.08 10.08 0.99
CA PRO A 122 32.38 11.51 0.93
C PRO A 122 33.45 11.82 -0.13
N GLY A 123 33.13 12.69 -1.09
CA GLY A 123 34.05 13.11 -2.15
C GLY A 123 33.97 12.33 -3.47
N GLN A 124 33.16 11.26 -3.57
CA GLN A 124 32.86 10.56 -4.82
C GLN A 124 31.35 10.52 -5.05
N VAL A 125 30.80 11.59 -5.61
CA VAL A 125 29.45 11.57 -6.18
C VAL A 125 29.59 11.03 -7.60
N ASP A 126 29.03 9.85 -7.87
CA ASP A 126 28.92 9.35 -9.23
C ASP A 126 28.03 10.32 -10.02
N PRO A 127 28.54 11.00 -11.07
CA PRO A 127 27.79 12.00 -11.82
C PRO A 127 26.60 11.40 -12.60
N THR A 128 26.49 10.07 -12.65
CA THR A 128 25.33 9.39 -13.24
C THR A 128 24.15 9.22 -12.29
N VAL A 129 24.35 9.46 -10.98
CA VAL A 129 23.28 9.42 -9.98
C VAL A 129 22.52 10.74 -9.99
N VAL A 130 21.24 10.67 -10.38
CA VAL A 130 20.30 11.80 -10.31
C VAL A 130 19.45 11.61 -9.05
N THR A 131 19.58 12.52 -8.09
CA THR A 131 18.71 12.53 -6.91
C THR A 131 17.29 12.97 -7.31
N PRO A 132 16.25 12.52 -6.59
CA PRO A 132 14.88 12.99 -6.83
C PRO A 132 14.76 14.52 -6.80
N GLU A 133 15.42 15.18 -5.85
CA GLU A 133 15.44 16.64 -5.73
C GLU A 133 16.01 17.33 -6.98
N MET A 134 17.07 16.78 -7.58
CA MET A 134 17.66 17.31 -8.80
C MET A 134 16.74 17.09 -10.01
N ALA A 135 16.09 15.92 -10.09
CA ALA A 135 15.12 15.63 -11.14
C ALA A 135 13.90 16.55 -11.06
N ASP A 136 13.40 16.80 -9.85
CA ASP A 136 12.27 17.70 -9.60
C ASP A 136 12.63 19.15 -9.96
N ALA A 137 13.84 19.61 -9.59
CA ALA A 137 14.32 20.95 -9.94
C ALA A 137 14.40 21.15 -11.47
N ILE A 138 14.92 20.16 -12.20
CA ILE A 138 15.00 20.21 -13.67
C ILE A 138 13.59 20.18 -14.28
N THR A 139 12.70 19.33 -13.77
CA THR A 139 11.33 19.21 -14.27
C THR A 139 10.57 20.52 -14.07
N LYS A 140 10.67 21.14 -12.89
CA LYS A 140 10.06 22.44 -12.62
C LYS A 140 10.57 23.53 -13.56
N LYS A 141 11.88 23.56 -13.83
CA LYS A 141 12.45 24.48 -14.82
C LYS A 141 11.88 24.23 -16.23
N CYS A 142 11.68 22.97 -16.62
CA CYS A 142 11.04 22.64 -17.89
C CYS A 142 9.58 23.07 -17.94
N GLU A 143 8.84 22.97 -16.84
CA GLU A 143 7.46 23.49 -16.73
C GLU A 143 7.38 25.00 -16.93
N GLU A 144 8.34 25.75 -16.38
CA GLU A 144 8.42 27.20 -16.55
C GLU A 144 8.77 27.60 -18.00
N GLU A 145 9.59 26.80 -18.69
CA GLU A 145 10.06 27.07 -20.06
C GLU A 145 9.15 26.48 -21.17
N VAL A 146 8.15 25.64 -20.84
CA VAL A 146 7.41 24.85 -21.84
C VAL A 146 6.60 25.70 -22.82
N GLU A 147 5.97 26.77 -22.36
CA GLU A 147 5.14 27.64 -23.21
C GLU A 147 6.01 28.37 -24.25
N GLU A 148 7.21 28.82 -23.85
CA GLU A 148 8.19 29.42 -24.77
C GLU A 148 8.71 28.37 -25.77
N ALA A 149 9.01 27.15 -25.29
CA ALA A 149 9.47 26.05 -26.12
C ALA A 149 8.43 25.66 -27.19
N VAL A 150 7.15 25.54 -26.82
CA VAL A 150 6.04 25.25 -27.72
C VAL A 150 5.84 26.38 -28.72
N ALA A 151 5.83 27.63 -28.27
CA ALA A 151 5.72 28.79 -29.15
C ALA A 151 6.85 28.86 -30.19
N PHE A 152 8.08 28.53 -29.80
CA PHE A 152 9.21 28.45 -30.72
C PHE A 152 9.00 27.36 -31.78
N LEU A 153 8.55 26.16 -31.38
CA LEU A 153 8.27 25.05 -32.30
C LEU A 153 7.11 25.37 -33.27
N GLU A 154 6.05 26.04 -32.79
CA GLU A 154 4.94 26.49 -33.65
C GLU A 154 5.37 27.57 -34.65
N LYS A 155 6.23 28.52 -34.23
CA LYS A 155 6.84 29.52 -35.14
C LYS A 155 7.69 28.82 -36.19
N LEU A 156 8.45 27.80 -35.81
CA LEU A 156 9.28 27.01 -36.71
C LEU A 156 8.44 26.24 -37.73
N LEU A 157 7.29 25.66 -37.34
CA LEU A 157 6.31 25.09 -38.27
C LEU A 157 5.73 26.14 -39.24
N SER A 158 5.44 27.34 -38.75
CA SER A 158 4.85 28.41 -39.56
C SER A 158 5.80 28.89 -40.68
N ARG A 159 7.12 28.80 -40.48
CA ARG A 159 8.14 29.14 -41.49
C ARG A 159 8.12 28.21 -42.71
N ARG A 160 7.54 27.02 -42.60
CA ARG A 160 7.34 26.12 -43.75
C ARG A 160 6.43 26.75 -44.79
N ALA A 161 5.36 27.43 -44.37
CA ALA A 161 4.43 28.08 -45.30
C ALA A 161 5.07 29.28 -46.03
N THR A 162 6.02 29.96 -45.37
CA THR A 162 6.73 31.11 -45.95
C THR A 162 8.02 30.74 -46.69
N GLY A 163 8.34 29.43 -46.80
CA GLY A 163 9.56 28.95 -47.46
C GLY A 163 10.88 29.31 -46.78
N GLY A 164 10.83 29.84 -45.55
CA GLY A 164 11.99 30.37 -44.83
C GLY A 164 12.57 29.42 -43.79
N LEU A 165 12.14 28.16 -43.75
CA LEU A 165 12.61 27.18 -42.79
C LEU A 165 13.97 26.61 -43.24
N SER A 166 15.03 26.91 -42.49
CA SER A 166 16.37 26.37 -42.69
C SER A 166 16.93 25.86 -41.37
N VAL A 167 17.27 24.58 -41.31
CA VAL A 167 17.82 23.93 -40.11
C VAL A 167 19.01 23.08 -40.54
N ARG A 168 20.18 23.35 -39.97
CA ARG A 168 21.41 22.59 -40.27
C ARG A 168 21.71 21.63 -39.13
N VAL A 169 21.71 20.34 -39.43
CA VAL A 169 22.01 19.28 -38.47
C VAL A 169 23.52 19.05 -38.45
N PRO A 170 24.23 19.33 -37.33
CA PRO A 170 25.67 19.15 -37.26
C PRO A 170 26.04 17.67 -37.26
N THR A 171 27.12 17.35 -37.99
CA THR A 171 27.70 16.00 -38.02
C THR A 171 28.88 15.91 -37.05
N SER A 172 29.42 14.71 -36.79
CA SER A 172 30.62 14.57 -35.95
C SER A 172 31.83 15.37 -36.46
N GLN A 173 31.85 15.71 -37.75
CA GLN A 173 32.90 16.52 -38.37
C GLN A 173 32.68 18.02 -38.18
N SER A 174 31.46 18.46 -37.83
CA SER A 174 31.16 19.85 -37.52
C SER A 174 31.87 20.34 -36.26
N PHE A 175 32.15 19.41 -35.34
CA PHE A 175 32.93 19.70 -34.14
C PHE A 175 34.41 19.41 -34.40
N SER A 176 35.28 20.39 -34.18
CA SER A 176 36.73 20.25 -34.32
C SER A 176 37.32 19.38 -33.19
N VAL A 177 38.47 18.74 -33.43
CA VAL A 177 39.22 18.00 -32.38
C VAL A 177 40.08 19.01 -31.63
N VAL A 178 39.92 19.10 -30.31
CA VAL A 178 40.61 20.12 -29.52
C VAL A 178 41.85 19.53 -28.86
N LYS A 179 43.01 20.02 -29.29
CA LYS A 179 44.22 20.06 -28.44
C LYS A 179 43.86 20.90 -27.21
N ALA A 180 44.23 20.47 -26.00
CA ALA A 180 43.79 21.03 -24.71
C ALA A 180 44.11 22.53 -24.46
N GLU A 181 44.60 23.27 -25.45
CA GLU A 181 45.13 24.62 -25.37
C GLU A 181 44.21 25.69 -25.99
N LEU A 182 43.15 25.31 -26.71
CA LEU A 182 42.19 26.27 -27.33
C LEU A 182 40.99 26.52 -26.40
N LEU A 183 40.81 27.79 -26.00
CA LEU A 183 39.73 28.26 -25.12
C LEU A 183 38.35 28.28 -25.80
N ASP A 184 38.30 28.62 -27.10
CA ASP A 184 37.08 28.61 -27.91
C ASP A 184 37.35 27.87 -29.21
N PRO A 185 36.86 26.61 -29.35
CA PRO A 185 37.05 25.85 -30.57
C PRO A 185 36.14 26.38 -31.66
N GLU A 186 36.73 26.88 -32.74
CA GLU A 186 35.97 27.17 -33.96
C GLU A 186 35.36 25.87 -34.50
N HIS A 187 34.04 25.87 -34.65
CA HIS A 187 33.26 24.76 -35.18
C HIS A 187 32.98 24.96 -36.66
N ASP A 188 33.10 23.89 -37.43
CA ASP A 188 32.89 23.91 -38.88
C ASP A 188 31.47 23.48 -39.19
N TRP A 189 30.52 24.38 -38.93
CA TRP A 189 29.10 24.12 -39.11
C TRP A 189 28.74 23.76 -40.56
N GLU A 190 29.51 24.19 -41.55
CA GLU A 190 29.29 23.88 -42.97
C GLU A 190 29.41 22.38 -43.30
N LYS A 191 30.07 21.60 -42.44
CA LYS A 191 30.05 20.12 -42.52
C LYS A 191 28.76 19.47 -42.02
N GLY A 192 27.81 20.29 -41.56
CA GLY A 192 26.45 19.88 -41.21
C GLY A 192 25.61 19.60 -42.45
N VAL A 193 24.48 18.92 -42.26
CA VAL A 193 23.52 18.60 -43.32
C VAL A 193 22.28 19.47 -43.14
N ILE A 194 21.90 20.22 -44.17
CA ILE A 194 20.65 20.97 -44.16
C ILE A 194 19.48 19.98 -44.26
N ALA A 195 18.60 19.99 -43.25
CA ALA A 195 17.40 19.18 -43.23
C ALA A 195 16.33 19.79 -44.13
N THR A 196 15.50 18.94 -44.74
CA THR A 196 14.39 19.43 -45.56
C THR A 196 13.28 19.99 -44.66
N ALA A 197 12.54 21.00 -45.14
CA ALA A 197 11.43 21.57 -44.38
C ALA A 197 10.37 20.52 -44.00
N ASP A 198 10.12 19.54 -44.89
CA ASP A 198 9.19 18.45 -44.61
C ASP A 198 9.71 17.49 -43.54
N ASP A 199 11.03 17.21 -43.51
CA ASP A 199 11.68 16.36 -42.49
C ASP A 199 11.54 16.97 -41.08
N VAL A 200 11.85 18.26 -40.96
CA VAL A 200 11.74 19.01 -39.70
C VAL A 200 10.28 19.13 -39.27
N CYS A 201 9.38 19.54 -40.16
CA CYS A 201 7.98 19.71 -39.81
C CYS A 201 7.27 18.39 -39.50
N CYS A 202 7.70 17.27 -40.10
CA CYS A 202 7.16 15.96 -39.77
C CYS A 202 7.45 15.60 -38.31
N GLN A 203 8.70 15.75 -37.87
CA GLN A 203 9.09 15.49 -36.47
C GLN A 203 8.39 16.44 -35.50
N VAL A 204 8.46 17.74 -35.76
CA VAL A 204 7.90 18.76 -34.85
C VAL A 204 6.37 18.66 -34.75
N SER A 205 5.68 18.35 -35.85
CA SER A 205 4.22 18.14 -35.81
C SER A 205 3.85 16.92 -34.96
N TYR A 206 4.62 15.84 -35.02
CA TYR A 206 4.37 14.68 -34.19
C TYR A 206 4.53 14.99 -32.70
N GLU A 207 5.62 15.65 -32.32
CA GLU A 207 5.93 15.94 -30.91
C GLU A 207 4.98 16.99 -30.31
N LEU A 208 4.65 18.05 -31.06
CA LEU A 208 3.61 19.00 -30.66
C LEU A 208 2.24 18.31 -30.58
N GLY A 209 1.93 17.41 -31.51
CA GLY A 209 0.71 16.60 -31.46
C GLY A 209 0.66 15.77 -30.17
N ALA A 210 1.76 15.13 -29.80
CA ALA A 210 1.87 14.34 -28.58
C ALA A 210 1.74 15.22 -27.32
N PHE A 211 2.29 16.43 -27.34
CA PHE A 211 2.13 17.41 -26.26
C PHE A 211 0.68 17.89 -26.10
N HIS A 212 0.01 18.26 -27.20
CA HIS A 212 -1.40 18.64 -27.14
C HIS A 212 -2.30 17.47 -26.74
N PHE A 213 -1.95 16.24 -27.12
CA PHE A 213 -2.63 15.04 -26.65
C PHE A 213 -2.48 14.88 -25.13
N TYR A 214 -1.27 15.10 -24.60
CA TYR A 214 -0.98 15.10 -23.17
C TYR A 214 -1.75 16.21 -22.43
N LYS A 215 -1.90 17.40 -23.01
CA LYS A 215 -2.73 18.51 -22.50
C LYS A 215 -4.24 18.33 -22.78
N GLU A 216 -4.68 17.15 -23.20
CA GLU A 216 -6.07 16.80 -23.49
C GLU A 216 -6.74 17.64 -24.61
N ASN A 217 -5.96 18.37 -25.41
CA ASN A 217 -6.44 19.09 -26.58
C ASN A 217 -6.42 18.18 -27.81
N TYR A 218 -7.29 17.17 -27.81
CA TYR A 218 -7.34 16.11 -28.82
C TYR A 218 -7.63 16.62 -30.23
N ARG A 219 -8.36 17.73 -30.36
CA ARG A 219 -8.64 18.35 -31.66
C ARG A 219 -7.35 18.84 -32.32
N ARG A 220 -6.59 19.68 -31.61
CA ARG A 220 -5.33 20.23 -32.11
C ARG A 220 -4.28 19.12 -32.32
N ALA A 221 -4.24 18.15 -31.39
CA ALA A 221 -3.40 16.99 -31.52
C ALA A 221 -3.69 16.18 -32.80
N GLY A 222 -4.97 15.95 -33.11
CA GLY A 222 -5.41 15.25 -34.32
C GLY A 222 -4.92 15.93 -35.61
N GLU A 223 -5.10 17.25 -35.73
CA GLU A 223 -4.62 18.05 -36.88
C GLU A 223 -3.11 17.89 -37.10
N LEU A 224 -2.35 17.93 -36.01
CA LEU A 224 -0.88 17.81 -36.04
C LEU A 224 -0.43 16.38 -36.38
N PHE A 225 -1.11 15.35 -35.88
CA PHE A 225 -0.84 13.97 -36.25
C PHE A 225 -1.17 13.67 -37.72
N GLU A 226 -2.27 14.21 -38.24
CA GLU A 226 -2.59 14.11 -39.67
C GLU A 226 -1.56 14.82 -40.54
N THR A 227 -1.10 16.00 -40.10
CA THR A 227 -0.01 16.73 -40.75
C THR A 227 1.26 15.87 -40.78
N ALA A 228 1.66 15.29 -39.64
CA ALA A 228 2.83 14.42 -39.54
C ALA A 228 2.71 13.20 -40.47
N LEU A 229 1.56 12.52 -40.50
CA LEU A 229 1.29 11.38 -41.40
C LEU A 229 1.42 11.76 -42.87
N SER A 230 0.87 12.92 -43.25
CA SER A 230 0.92 13.41 -44.63
C SER A 230 2.35 13.75 -45.06
N LEU A 231 3.15 14.33 -44.16
CA LEU A 231 4.54 14.71 -44.41
C LEU A 231 5.47 13.50 -44.45
N HIS A 232 5.26 12.51 -43.58
CA HIS A 232 6.10 11.31 -43.52
C HIS A 232 6.20 10.61 -44.88
N SER A 233 5.11 10.57 -45.65
CA SER A 233 5.11 10.01 -47.02
C SER A 233 5.94 10.80 -48.05
N LYS A 234 6.25 12.07 -47.77
CA LYS A 234 6.96 13.00 -48.66
C LYS A 234 8.45 13.14 -48.32
N VAL A 235 8.85 12.78 -47.10
CA VAL A 235 10.25 12.86 -46.65
C VAL A 235 11.08 11.73 -47.29
N LYS A 236 11.94 12.09 -48.24
CA LYS A 236 12.84 11.14 -48.94
C LYS A 236 14.13 10.84 -48.17
N LYS A 237 14.65 11.81 -47.43
CA LYS A 237 15.85 11.71 -46.61
C LYS A 237 15.52 12.19 -45.20
N MET A 238 15.52 11.25 -44.25
CA MET A 238 15.24 11.51 -42.85
C MET A 238 16.57 11.85 -42.15
N VAL A 239 16.73 13.11 -41.75
CA VAL A 239 17.89 13.59 -40.98
C VAL A 239 17.46 13.95 -39.56
N VAL A 240 16.25 14.50 -39.41
CA VAL A 240 15.64 14.87 -38.13
C VAL A 240 14.49 13.93 -37.74
N CYS A 241 13.69 13.50 -38.73
CA CYS A 241 12.51 12.67 -38.52
C CYS A 241 12.87 11.26 -38.03
N GLN A 242 12.37 10.91 -36.86
CA GLN A 242 12.54 9.63 -36.18
C GLN A 242 11.20 9.28 -35.52
N LEU A 243 10.24 8.85 -36.35
CA LEU A 243 8.88 8.59 -35.91
C LEU A 243 8.61 7.11 -35.73
N ASP A 244 7.98 6.76 -34.62
CA ASP A 244 7.29 5.48 -34.47
C ASP A 244 5.93 5.56 -35.19
N MET A 245 5.88 4.94 -36.36
CA MET A 245 4.69 4.94 -37.21
C MET A 245 3.52 4.17 -36.63
N GLU A 246 3.75 3.18 -35.77
CA GLU A 246 2.67 2.47 -35.08
C GLU A 246 2.05 3.37 -34.01
N ARG A 247 2.90 4.04 -33.23
CA ARG A 247 2.47 4.99 -32.21
C ARG A 247 1.72 6.19 -32.80
N LEU A 248 2.21 6.77 -33.89
CA LEU A 248 1.53 7.86 -34.61
C LEU A 248 0.16 7.44 -35.15
N LYS A 249 0.03 6.24 -35.72
CA LYS A 249 -1.26 5.71 -36.17
C LYS A 249 -2.22 5.54 -34.98
N GLY A 250 -1.73 5.02 -33.86
CA GLY A 250 -2.50 4.88 -32.62
C GLY A 250 -3.03 6.23 -32.12
N PHE A 251 -2.17 7.24 -32.05
CA PHE A 251 -2.57 8.60 -31.67
C PHE A 251 -3.59 9.21 -32.64
N SER A 252 -3.38 9.08 -33.96
CA SER A 252 -4.33 9.56 -34.96
C SER A 252 -5.69 8.88 -34.83
N MET A 253 -5.72 7.56 -34.57
CA MET A 253 -6.97 6.83 -34.31
C MET A 253 -7.65 7.30 -33.03
N ALA A 254 -6.89 7.57 -31.97
CA ALA A 254 -7.43 8.07 -30.71
C ALA A 254 -8.00 9.49 -30.82
N CYS A 255 -7.38 10.36 -31.64
CA CYS A 255 -7.87 11.72 -31.88
C CYS A 255 -9.04 11.81 -32.87
N ARG A 256 -9.29 10.76 -33.68
CA ARG A 256 -10.47 10.68 -34.54
C ARG A 256 -11.70 10.50 -33.65
N LEU A 257 -12.30 11.63 -33.28
CA LEU A 257 -13.68 11.68 -32.79
C LEU A 257 -14.51 10.81 -33.72
N THR A 258 -15.18 9.80 -33.16
CA THR A 258 -16.15 8.95 -33.84
C THR A 258 -17.33 9.82 -34.28
N ALA A 259 -17.15 10.58 -35.36
CA ALA A 259 -18.14 11.45 -35.97
C ALA A 259 -19.16 10.65 -36.80
N THR A 260 -19.65 9.53 -36.25
CA THR A 260 -20.87 8.90 -36.73
C THR A 260 -21.92 9.06 -35.65
N LYS A 261 -22.87 9.98 -35.88
CA LYS A 261 -24.18 9.99 -35.24
C LYS A 261 -24.84 8.62 -35.43
N LYS A 262 -24.61 7.71 -34.48
CA LYS A 262 -25.49 6.58 -34.18
C LYS A 262 -26.02 6.85 -32.78
N SER A 263 -27.27 6.49 -32.54
CA SER A 263 -27.90 6.49 -31.20
C SER A 263 -26.85 6.18 -30.13
N GLY A 264 -26.68 7.06 -29.14
CA GLY A 264 -25.62 6.95 -28.14
C GLY A 264 -25.46 5.51 -27.64
N THR A 265 -24.21 5.05 -27.54
CA THR A 265 -23.91 3.67 -27.14
C THR A 265 -24.56 3.37 -25.80
N LEU A 266 -24.79 2.09 -25.48
CA LEU A 266 -25.33 1.73 -24.16
C LEU A 266 -24.48 2.29 -23.01
N LEU A 267 -23.17 2.42 -23.23
CA LEU A 267 -22.25 3.08 -22.29
C LEU A 267 -22.53 4.58 -22.15
N ASP A 268 -22.76 5.31 -23.24
CA ASP A 268 -23.09 6.73 -23.20
C ASP A 268 -24.44 6.96 -22.48
N LYS A 269 -25.42 6.10 -22.76
CA LYS A 269 -26.71 6.11 -22.06
C LYS A 269 -26.54 5.83 -20.57
N LEU A 270 -25.72 4.84 -20.20
CA LEU A 270 -25.44 4.50 -18.80
C LEU A 270 -24.88 5.72 -18.08
N LYS A 271 -23.83 6.34 -18.63
CA LYS A 271 -23.19 7.54 -18.05
C LYS A 271 -24.16 8.71 -17.91
N ALA A 272 -25.01 8.94 -18.92
CA ALA A 272 -26.04 9.99 -18.83
C ALA A 272 -27.10 9.72 -17.74
N THR A 273 -27.44 8.45 -17.50
CA THR A 273 -28.47 8.04 -16.52
C THR A 273 -27.99 7.98 -15.08
N LEU A 274 -26.67 8.04 -14.84
CA LEU A 274 -26.09 8.03 -13.50
C LEU A 274 -26.29 9.34 -12.72
N HIS A 275 -26.97 10.33 -13.29
CA HIS A 275 -27.30 11.58 -12.61
C HIS A 275 -28.77 11.59 -12.14
N GLY A 276 -29.06 12.19 -10.99
CA GLY A 276 -30.41 12.27 -10.43
C GLY A 276 -30.85 10.96 -9.77
N THR A 277 -32.10 10.52 -9.93
CA THR A 277 -32.67 9.38 -9.17
C THR A 277 -32.20 7.98 -9.61
N CYS A 278 -31.34 7.89 -10.63
CA CYS A 278 -30.78 6.64 -11.18
C CYS A 278 -31.82 5.58 -11.64
N LYS A 279 -33.12 5.88 -11.64
CA LYS A 279 -34.16 4.95 -12.11
C LYS A 279 -34.01 4.59 -13.59
N ALA A 280 -33.53 5.53 -14.39
CA ALA A 280 -33.28 5.34 -15.83
C ALA A 280 -32.07 4.44 -16.11
N THR A 281 -31.23 4.16 -15.10
CA THR A 281 -30.06 3.26 -15.21
C THR A 281 -30.50 1.80 -15.35
N VAL A 282 -31.54 1.38 -14.63
CA VAL A 282 -32.05 0.00 -14.61
C VAL A 282 -32.44 -0.53 -16.00
N PRO A 283 -33.24 0.16 -16.83
CA PRO A 283 -33.58 -0.33 -18.16
C PRO A 283 -32.36 -0.42 -19.11
N VAL A 284 -31.38 0.49 -18.97
CA VAL A 284 -30.12 0.42 -19.75
C VAL A 284 -29.34 -0.85 -19.38
N LEU A 285 -29.26 -1.17 -18.09
CA LEU A 285 -28.58 -2.36 -17.60
C LEU A 285 -29.29 -3.66 -18.00
N LEU A 286 -30.64 -3.67 -18.04
CA LEU A 286 -31.44 -4.79 -18.55
C LEU A 286 -31.20 -5.04 -20.05
N GLU A 287 -31.21 -3.97 -20.85
CA GLU A 287 -30.91 -4.05 -22.29
C GLU A 287 -29.50 -4.60 -22.53
N ASP A 288 -28.53 -4.12 -21.74
CA ASP A 288 -27.14 -4.58 -21.85
C ASP A 288 -26.89 -5.99 -21.29
N ASN A 289 -27.73 -6.51 -20.39
CA ASN A 289 -27.62 -7.93 -19.98
C ASN A 289 -27.83 -8.90 -21.14
N ILE A 290 -28.56 -8.47 -22.17
CA ILE A 290 -28.74 -9.21 -23.42
C ILE A 290 -27.64 -8.85 -24.43
N LYS A 291 -27.39 -7.55 -24.66
CA LYS A 291 -26.49 -7.07 -25.71
C LYS A 291 -25.00 -7.17 -25.38
N ARG A 292 -24.64 -7.08 -24.10
CA ARG A 292 -23.30 -7.25 -23.54
C ARG A 292 -22.26 -6.29 -24.13
N GLU A 293 -22.67 -5.06 -24.43
CA GLU A 293 -21.85 -3.99 -25.01
C GLU A 293 -21.04 -3.23 -23.95
N ILE A 294 -21.55 -3.09 -22.73
CA ILE A 294 -20.90 -2.32 -21.66
C ILE A 294 -19.81 -3.16 -20.98
N PRO A 295 -18.55 -2.66 -20.87
CA PRO A 295 -17.51 -3.31 -20.09
C PRO A 295 -17.89 -3.49 -18.61
N LEU A 296 -17.52 -4.62 -18.01
CA LEU A 296 -17.91 -4.94 -16.62
C LEU A 296 -17.44 -3.89 -15.61
N TRP A 297 -16.22 -3.36 -15.77
CA TRP A 297 -15.68 -2.33 -14.88
C TRP A 297 -16.50 -1.02 -14.90
N GLU A 298 -17.08 -0.62 -16.03
CA GLU A 298 -17.98 0.55 -16.10
C GLU A 298 -19.29 0.27 -15.35
N ARG A 299 -19.77 -0.98 -15.40
CA ARG A 299 -20.95 -1.40 -14.63
C ARG A 299 -20.66 -1.44 -13.13
N GLU A 300 -19.45 -1.83 -12.74
CA GLU A 300 -18.98 -1.78 -11.35
C GLU A 300 -18.89 -0.37 -10.83
N MET A 301 -18.36 0.57 -11.63
CA MET A 301 -18.34 1.99 -11.28
C MET A 301 -19.75 2.56 -11.13
N ALA A 302 -20.66 2.20 -12.03
CA ALA A 302 -22.08 2.57 -11.95
C ALA A 302 -22.74 2.02 -10.67
N GLU A 303 -22.46 0.76 -10.32
CA GLU A 303 -22.96 0.13 -9.10
C GLU A 303 -22.43 0.79 -7.83
N LEU A 304 -21.12 1.06 -7.78
CA LEU A 304 -20.49 1.77 -6.67
C LEU A 304 -21.06 3.18 -6.51
N TYR A 305 -21.27 3.90 -7.61
CA TYR A 305 -21.89 5.22 -7.59
C TYR A 305 -23.31 5.16 -7.01
N VAL A 306 -24.14 4.22 -7.49
CA VAL A 306 -25.51 4.05 -7.00
C VAL A 306 -25.53 3.64 -5.53
N GLN A 307 -24.58 2.81 -5.08
CA GLN A 307 -24.48 2.43 -3.68
C GLN A 307 -24.06 3.57 -2.77
N GLN A 308 -23.09 4.38 -3.19
CA GLN A 308 -22.66 5.52 -2.38
C GLN A 308 -23.76 6.58 -2.22
N ASN A 309 -24.56 6.80 -3.26
CA ASN A 309 -25.55 7.89 -3.29
C ASN A 309 -26.98 7.44 -2.95
N PHE A 310 -27.33 6.17 -3.15
CA PHE A 310 -28.69 5.63 -3.04
C PHE A 310 -28.75 4.28 -2.30
N ALA A 311 -27.84 4.02 -1.35
CA ALA A 311 -27.85 2.82 -0.52
C ALA A 311 -29.24 2.55 0.10
N GLY A 312 -29.64 1.28 0.12
CA GLY A 312 -30.91 0.84 0.73
C GLY A 312 -32.17 1.16 -0.08
N THR A 313 -32.05 1.74 -1.28
CA THR A 313 -33.19 1.95 -2.19
C THR A 313 -33.45 0.73 -3.09
N GLU A 314 -34.68 0.60 -3.58
CA GLU A 314 -35.05 -0.42 -4.57
C GLU A 314 -34.19 -0.34 -5.83
N VAL A 315 -33.85 0.87 -6.29
CA VAL A 315 -32.99 1.09 -7.46
C VAL A 315 -31.59 0.52 -7.25
N ALA A 316 -31.02 0.68 -6.05
CA ALA A 316 -29.71 0.11 -5.74
C ALA A 316 -29.74 -1.42 -5.77
N ALA A 317 -30.79 -2.04 -5.25
CA ALA A 317 -30.99 -3.48 -5.34
C ALA A 317 -31.19 -3.96 -6.79
N GLN A 318 -31.97 -3.24 -7.61
CA GLN A 318 -32.19 -3.57 -9.02
C GLN A 318 -30.91 -3.46 -9.86
N VAL A 319 -30.11 -2.40 -9.67
CA VAL A 319 -28.80 -2.22 -10.32
C VAL A 319 -27.85 -3.36 -9.93
N PHE A 320 -27.79 -3.70 -8.64
CA PHE A 320 -27.01 -4.84 -8.16
C PHE A 320 -27.45 -6.16 -8.81
N LEU A 321 -28.75 -6.46 -8.84
CA LEU A 321 -29.27 -7.70 -9.42
C LEU A 321 -28.97 -7.80 -10.92
N CYS A 322 -29.07 -6.69 -11.67
CA CYS A 322 -28.68 -6.66 -13.08
C CYS A 322 -27.20 -7.02 -13.26
N ASN A 323 -26.33 -6.41 -12.44
CA ASN A 323 -24.89 -6.64 -12.53
C ASN A 323 -24.47 -8.02 -12.01
N ALA A 324 -25.13 -8.55 -10.98
CA ALA A 324 -24.92 -9.91 -10.50
C ALA A 324 -25.17 -10.91 -11.63
N VAL A 325 -26.32 -10.81 -12.30
CA VAL A 325 -26.64 -11.66 -13.46
C VAL A 325 -25.60 -11.47 -14.57
N ARG A 326 -25.21 -10.23 -14.89
CA ARG A 326 -24.18 -9.96 -15.91
C ARG A 326 -22.82 -10.60 -15.60
N ARG A 327 -22.37 -10.56 -14.34
CA ARG A 327 -21.12 -11.19 -13.87
C ARG A 327 -21.17 -12.71 -14.04
N ILE A 328 -22.29 -13.34 -13.67
CA ILE A 328 -22.47 -14.79 -13.77
C ILE A 328 -22.38 -15.26 -15.21
N ILE A 329 -23.02 -14.54 -16.14
CA ILE A 329 -22.95 -14.86 -17.57
C ILE A 329 -21.51 -14.76 -18.08
N SER A 330 -20.73 -13.77 -17.61
CA SER A 330 -19.30 -13.65 -17.93
C SER A 330 -18.42 -14.75 -17.31
N GLY A 331 -18.97 -15.61 -16.44
CA GLY A 331 -18.20 -16.57 -15.65
C GLY A 331 -17.43 -15.94 -14.48
N GLU A 332 -17.79 -14.72 -14.07
CA GLU A 332 -17.22 -14.06 -12.88
C GLU A 332 -17.97 -14.48 -11.61
N LEU A 333 -17.25 -14.43 -10.49
CA LEU A 333 -17.83 -14.67 -9.18
C LEU A 333 -18.65 -13.44 -8.74
N PHE A 334 -19.83 -13.68 -8.16
CA PHE A 334 -20.59 -12.63 -7.47
C PHE A 334 -20.50 -12.85 -5.96
N ILE A 335 -20.37 -11.77 -5.19
CA ILE A 335 -20.28 -11.82 -3.73
C ILE A 335 -21.63 -11.43 -3.13
N SER A 336 -22.32 -12.37 -2.48
CA SER A 336 -23.50 -12.09 -1.66
C SER A 336 -23.09 -11.69 -0.24
N GLY A 337 -23.66 -10.62 0.32
CA GLY A 337 -23.54 -10.32 1.76
C GLY A 337 -23.22 -8.88 2.14
N ALA A 338 -22.62 -8.07 1.25
CA ALA A 338 -22.32 -6.67 1.54
C ALA A 338 -23.43 -5.70 1.09
N GLN A 339 -24.19 -6.05 0.04
CA GLN A 339 -25.06 -5.11 -0.68
C GLN A 339 -26.48 -5.62 -0.89
N VAL A 340 -26.67 -6.92 -1.15
CA VAL A 340 -27.99 -7.58 -1.20
C VAL A 340 -27.91 -8.94 -0.51
N ASN A 341 -28.88 -9.21 0.36
CA ASN A 341 -29.08 -10.50 1.02
C ASN A 341 -30.33 -11.17 0.43
N PHE A 342 -30.13 -12.26 -0.32
CA PHE A 342 -31.23 -13.00 -0.96
C PHE A 342 -32.25 -13.56 0.04
N ALA A 343 -31.83 -13.86 1.27
CA ALA A 343 -32.73 -14.35 2.32
C ALA A 343 -33.72 -13.28 2.82
N THR A 344 -33.36 -12.00 2.69
CA THR A 344 -34.17 -10.86 3.16
C THR A 344 -34.62 -9.96 2.02
N LEU A 345 -34.61 -10.46 0.78
CA LEU A 345 -34.99 -9.69 -0.40
C LEU A 345 -36.49 -9.40 -0.39
N ASP A 346 -36.88 -8.16 -0.68
CA ASP A 346 -38.29 -7.79 -0.74
C ASP A 346 -38.98 -8.40 -1.98
N LYS A 347 -40.31 -8.49 -1.91
CA LYS A 347 -41.12 -9.10 -2.98
C LYS A 347 -40.96 -8.40 -4.33
N GLY A 348 -40.74 -7.07 -4.35
CA GLY A 348 -40.53 -6.31 -5.58
C GLY A 348 -39.22 -6.72 -6.26
N CYS A 349 -38.12 -6.77 -5.49
CA CYS A 349 -36.83 -7.22 -6.00
C CYS A 349 -36.80 -8.70 -6.40
N ILE A 350 -37.57 -9.58 -5.73
CA ILE A 350 -37.72 -10.98 -6.15
C ILE A 350 -38.40 -11.07 -7.53
N MET A 351 -39.47 -10.29 -7.75
CA MET A 351 -40.16 -10.23 -9.04
C MET A 351 -39.25 -9.66 -10.13
N PHE A 352 -38.47 -8.63 -9.80
CA PHE A 352 -37.48 -8.04 -10.70
C PHE A 352 -36.36 -9.04 -11.07
N LEU A 353 -35.81 -9.77 -10.09
CA LEU A 353 -34.82 -10.83 -10.37
C LEU A 353 -35.40 -11.87 -11.34
N ASN A 354 -36.66 -12.28 -11.14
CA ASN A 354 -37.33 -13.20 -12.05
C ASN A 354 -37.51 -12.63 -13.47
N GLU A 355 -37.74 -11.33 -13.62
CA GLU A 355 -37.79 -10.65 -14.91
C GLU A 355 -36.41 -10.66 -15.60
N VAL A 356 -35.36 -10.28 -14.88
CA VAL A 356 -33.97 -10.27 -15.38
C VAL A 356 -33.58 -11.66 -15.88
N LEU A 357 -33.86 -12.70 -15.09
CA LEU A 357 -33.55 -14.09 -15.44
C LEU A 357 -34.32 -14.57 -16.67
N ASN A 358 -35.62 -14.28 -16.77
CA ASN A 358 -36.42 -14.67 -17.93
C ASN A 358 -35.98 -13.98 -19.23
N ALA A 359 -35.48 -12.74 -19.14
CA ALA A 359 -34.97 -12.01 -20.28
C ALA A 359 -33.63 -12.59 -20.80
N VAL A 360 -32.77 -13.03 -19.87
CA VAL A 360 -31.41 -13.49 -20.18
C VAL A 360 -31.36 -14.96 -20.58
N ILE A 361 -32.07 -15.86 -19.88
CA ILE A 361 -31.98 -17.31 -20.10
C ILE A 361 -32.12 -17.75 -21.58
N PRO A 362 -33.03 -17.18 -22.39
CA PRO A 362 -33.15 -17.55 -23.80
C PRO A 362 -31.95 -17.19 -24.68
N THR A 363 -31.04 -16.33 -24.21
CA THR A 363 -29.90 -15.81 -24.97
C THR A 363 -28.56 -16.46 -24.58
N LEU A 364 -28.59 -17.40 -23.63
CA LEU A 364 -27.40 -18.06 -23.10
C LEU A 364 -26.98 -19.27 -23.94
N ASP A 365 -25.68 -19.48 -24.07
CA ASP A 365 -25.12 -20.73 -24.58
C ASP A 365 -25.06 -21.83 -23.48
N GLU A 366 -24.68 -23.06 -23.83
CA GLU A 366 -24.61 -24.18 -22.86
C GLU A 366 -23.65 -23.94 -21.69
N LYS A 367 -22.53 -23.25 -21.92
CA LYS A 367 -21.54 -22.96 -20.88
C LYS A 367 -22.09 -21.91 -19.90
N GLU A 368 -22.68 -20.86 -20.44
CA GLU A 368 -23.32 -19.78 -19.69
C GLU A 368 -24.56 -20.29 -18.94
N MET A 369 -25.33 -21.20 -19.54
CA MET A 369 -26.43 -21.90 -18.87
C MET A 369 -25.93 -22.73 -17.69
N GLY A 370 -24.74 -23.33 -17.78
CA GLY A 370 -24.08 -24.00 -16.65
C GLY A 370 -23.85 -23.06 -15.46
N PHE A 371 -23.33 -21.85 -15.71
CA PHE A 371 -23.17 -20.83 -14.66
C PHE A 371 -24.51 -20.36 -14.10
N MET A 372 -25.49 -20.17 -14.98
CA MET A 372 -26.84 -19.75 -14.60
C MET A 372 -27.54 -20.79 -13.72
N ARG A 373 -27.38 -22.10 -14.01
CA ARG A 373 -27.91 -23.19 -13.17
C ARG A 373 -27.35 -23.12 -11.75
N ASN A 374 -26.04 -22.94 -11.60
CA ASN A 374 -25.41 -22.83 -10.29
C ASN A 374 -25.93 -21.62 -9.51
N PHE A 375 -26.08 -20.47 -10.19
CA PHE A 375 -26.64 -19.28 -9.57
C PHE A 375 -28.09 -19.47 -9.12
N VAL A 376 -28.95 -19.98 -10.01
CA VAL A 376 -30.37 -20.22 -9.72
C VAL A 376 -30.50 -21.22 -8.56
N GLY A 377 -29.71 -22.29 -8.54
CA GLY A 377 -29.65 -23.24 -7.43
C GLY A 377 -29.25 -22.57 -6.10
N TYR A 378 -28.23 -21.71 -6.13
CA TYR A 378 -27.80 -20.95 -4.95
C TYR A 378 -28.90 -20.02 -4.41
N VAL A 379 -29.53 -19.19 -5.26
CA VAL A 379 -30.54 -18.23 -4.78
C VAL A 379 -31.82 -18.93 -4.31
N CYS A 380 -32.20 -20.06 -4.91
CA CYS A 380 -33.32 -20.88 -4.43
C CYS A 380 -33.03 -21.53 -3.06
N ASN A 381 -31.79 -21.94 -2.81
CA ASN A 381 -31.37 -22.42 -1.50
C ASN A 381 -31.30 -21.31 -0.44
N ALA A 382 -30.96 -20.09 -0.87
CA ALA A 382 -30.87 -18.93 0.03
C ALA A 382 -32.23 -18.38 0.46
N SER A 383 -33.29 -18.52 -0.37
CA SER A 383 -34.63 -18.02 -0.05
C SER A 383 -35.74 -18.88 -0.64
N ALA A 384 -36.63 -19.36 0.23
CA ALA A 384 -37.81 -20.13 -0.16
C ALA A 384 -38.80 -19.32 -1.01
N ASP A 385 -38.89 -18.01 -0.79
CA ASP A 385 -39.76 -17.13 -1.58
C ASP A 385 -39.25 -16.97 -3.02
N ILE A 386 -37.92 -16.86 -3.20
CA ILE A 386 -37.30 -16.87 -4.53
C ILE A 386 -37.57 -18.21 -5.22
N ALA A 387 -37.34 -19.33 -4.52
CA ALA A 387 -37.60 -20.66 -5.06
C ALA A 387 -39.05 -20.83 -5.55
N LYS A 388 -40.02 -20.34 -4.78
CA LYS A 388 -41.44 -20.37 -5.15
C LYS A 388 -41.74 -19.53 -6.39
N VAL A 389 -41.22 -18.30 -6.47
CA VAL A 389 -41.46 -17.42 -7.64
C VAL A 389 -40.83 -18.00 -8.90
N LEU A 390 -39.59 -18.49 -8.84
CA LEU A 390 -38.89 -19.08 -9.99
C LEU A 390 -39.48 -20.43 -10.42
N SER A 391 -40.11 -21.17 -9.50
CA SER A 391 -40.91 -22.35 -9.82
C SER A 391 -42.14 -21.97 -10.65
N CYS A 392 -42.91 -20.98 -10.17
CA CYS A 392 -44.15 -20.55 -10.82
C CYS A 392 -43.91 -19.89 -12.19
N SER A 393 -42.80 -19.19 -12.38
CA SER A 393 -42.45 -18.55 -13.66
C SER A 393 -41.89 -19.51 -14.71
N GLY A 394 -41.58 -20.76 -14.32
CA GLY A 394 -40.96 -21.75 -15.20
C GLY A 394 -39.46 -21.56 -15.41
N VAL A 395 -38.81 -20.60 -14.75
CA VAL A 395 -37.35 -20.40 -14.80
C VAL A 395 -36.61 -21.65 -14.33
N LEU A 396 -37.05 -22.28 -13.24
CA LEU A 396 -36.44 -23.52 -12.77
C LEU A 396 -36.54 -24.65 -13.78
N ARG A 397 -37.66 -24.76 -14.50
CA ARG A 397 -37.84 -25.78 -15.54
C ARG A 397 -36.95 -25.52 -16.76
N LYS A 398 -36.71 -24.25 -17.11
CA LYS A 398 -35.79 -23.86 -18.19
C LYS A 398 -34.32 -24.14 -17.82
N CYS A 399 -33.95 -23.89 -16.56
CA CYS A 399 -32.59 -24.17 -16.08
C CYS A 399 -32.35 -25.67 -15.83
N PHE A 400 -33.36 -26.40 -15.34
CA PHE A 400 -33.27 -27.81 -14.95
C PHE A 400 -34.39 -28.64 -15.63
N PRO A 401 -34.29 -28.91 -16.95
CA PRO A 401 -35.23 -29.80 -17.63
C PRO A 401 -35.10 -31.23 -17.06
N SER A 402 -36.22 -31.81 -16.60
CA SER A 402 -36.28 -33.13 -15.96
C SER A 402 -35.80 -34.26 -16.87
N GLU A 403 -34.52 -34.61 -16.75
CA GLU A 403 -33.98 -35.97 -16.99
C GLU A 403 -32.64 -36.25 -16.29
N GLN A 404 -32.12 -35.31 -15.48
CA GLN A 404 -30.97 -35.53 -14.59
C GLN A 404 -31.40 -35.46 -13.11
N VAL A 405 -31.97 -36.58 -12.69
CA VAL A 405 -31.95 -37.25 -11.38
C VAL A 405 -31.48 -36.44 -10.15
N THR A 406 -32.41 -36.41 -9.18
CA THR A 406 -32.30 -36.15 -7.73
C THR A 406 -31.84 -34.78 -7.24
N PRO A 407 -32.61 -34.12 -6.34
CA PRO A 407 -32.02 -33.06 -5.50
C PRO A 407 -30.92 -33.72 -4.66
N PRO A 408 -29.70 -33.17 -4.62
CA PRO A 408 -28.70 -33.68 -3.70
C PRO A 408 -29.24 -33.48 -2.29
N ALA A 409 -29.50 -34.60 -1.61
CA ALA A 409 -29.83 -34.64 -0.18
C ALA A 409 -28.63 -34.24 0.70
N GLU A 410 -27.49 -33.93 0.09
CA GLU A 410 -26.33 -33.34 0.75
C GLU A 410 -26.29 -31.85 0.43
N VAL A 411 -26.60 -31.06 1.45
CA VAL A 411 -26.25 -29.64 1.51
C VAL A 411 -24.77 -29.52 1.14
N PRO A 412 -24.39 -28.77 0.09
CA PRO A 412 -22.99 -28.48 -0.14
C PRO A 412 -22.45 -27.82 1.14
N PRO A 413 -21.31 -28.26 1.68
CA PRO A 413 -20.72 -27.60 2.84
C PRO A 413 -20.64 -26.11 2.50
N LYS A 414 -21.07 -25.25 3.44
CA LYS A 414 -20.96 -23.79 3.33
C LYS A 414 -19.53 -23.49 2.90
N ILE A 415 -19.31 -23.18 1.62
CA ILE A 415 -17.99 -22.84 1.10
C ILE A 415 -17.64 -21.51 1.78
N PRO A 416 -16.62 -21.46 2.65
CA PRO A 416 -16.18 -20.21 3.23
C PRO A 416 -15.69 -19.30 2.11
N LEU A 417 -16.23 -18.10 2.12
CA LEU A 417 -16.10 -17.07 1.12
C LEU A 417 -14.67 -16.50 1.11
N GLU A 418 -13.69 -17.15 0.46
CA GLU A 418 -12.40 -16.50 0.22
C GLU A 418 -11.71 -16.93 -1.10
N ARG A 419 -11.88 -16.05 -2.10
CA ARG A 419 -11.00 -15.75 -3.25
C ARG A 419 -10.52 -16.92 -4.12
N VAL A 420 -11.27 -17.17 -5.20
CA VAL A 420 -10.76 -17.87 -6.38
C VAL A 420 -10.49 -16.87 -7.50
N SER A 421 -9.24 -16.80 -7.98
CA SER A 421 -8.87 -16.17 -9.25
C SER A 421 -7.78 -16.99 -9.94
N PHE A 422 -7.80 -16.91 -11.27
CA PHE A 422 -7.23 -17.81 -12.26
C PHE A 422 -5.70 -17.79 -12.36
N ALA A 423 -5.17 -18.98 -12.67
CA ALA A 423 -3.88 -19.38 -13.24
C ALA A 423 -3.29 -20.48 -12.36
N GLU A 424 -3.47 -21.75 -12.76
CA GLU A 424 -2.81 -22.90 -12.14
C GLU A 424 -1.32 -22.88 -12.49
N ASN A 425 -0.56 -22.03 -11.79
CA ASN A 425 0.87 -22.18 -11.65
C ASN A 425 1.13 -22.74 -10.25
N ALA A 426 2.05 -23.69 -10.10
CA ALA A 426 2.41 -24.23 -8.78
C ALA A 426 2.75 -23.12 -7.78
N ALA A 427 3.42 -22.05 -8.23
CA ALA A 427 3.77 -20.90 -7.41
C ALA A 427 2.54 -20.10 -6.90
N THR A 428 1.50 -19.94 -7.73
CA THR A 428 0.27 -19.23 -7.32
C THR A 428 -0.57 -20.08 -6.36
N ASN A 429 -0.56 -21.40 -6.54
CA ASN A 429 -1.17 -22.35 -5.61
C ASN A 429 -0.46 -22.35 -4.25
N ILE A 430 0.88 -22.37 -4.23
CA ILE A 430 1.67 -22.26 -2.99
C ILE A 430 1.36 -20.95 -2.29
N GLY A 431 1.45 -19.81 -2.98
CA GLY A 431 1.14 -18.50 -2.39
C GLY A 431 -0.31 -18.36 -1.91
N ARG A 432 -1.26 -19.08 -2.53
CA ARG A 432 -2.65 -19.15 -2.04
C ARG A 432 -2.74 -19.95 -0.75
N MET A 433 -2.08 -21.10 -0.68
CA MET A 433 -2.06 -21.95 0.51
C MET A 433 -1.33 -21.28 1.67
N GLU A 434 -0.25 -20.53 1.41
CA GLU A 434 0.42 -19.70 2.40
C GLU A 434 -0.52 -18.63 2.97
N ARG A 435 -1.25 -17.92 2.11
CA ARG A 435 -2.24 -16.93 2.55
C ARG A 435 -3.41 -17.55 3.30
N ALA A 436 -3.93 -18.68 2.83
CA ALA A 436 -4.98 -19.44 3.51
C ALA A 436 -4.51 -19.92 4.88
N LEU A 437 -3.26 -20.38 4.98
CA LEU A 437 -2.68 -20.77 6.26
C LEU A 437 -2.61 -19.56 7.19
N VAL A 438 -2.15 -18.40 6.73
CA VAL A 438 -2.12 -17.18 7.56
C VAL A 438 -3.53 -16.75 8.00
N ALA A 439 -4.53 -16.83 7.13
CA ALA A 439 -5.91 -16.42 7.44
C ALA A 439 -6.73 -17.43 8.25
N SER A 440 -6.42 -18.73 8.18
CA SER A 440 -7.22 -19.77 8.84
C SER A 440 -7.07 -19.72 10.36
N HIS A 441 -8.18 -20.02 11.04
CA HIS A 441 -8.31 -20.13 12.49
C HIS A 441 -8.73 -21.54 12.95
N ASP A 442 -9.04 -22.44 12.01
CA ASP A 442 -9.49 -23.80 12.31
C ASP A 442 -8.28 -24.73 12.47
N PRO A 443 -8.13 -25.44 13.60
CA PRO A 443 -6.97 -26.30 13.82
C PRO A 443 -6.80 -27.39 12.75
N GLU A 444 -7.89 -28.01 12.30
CA GLU A 444 -7.85 -29.10 11.30
C GLU A 444 -7.44 -28.56 9.93
N GLU A 445 -8.03 -27.45 9.50
CA GLU A 445 -7.64 -26.75 8.28
C GLU A 445 -6.17 -26.34 8.32
N ILE A 446 -5.69 -25.73 9.41
CA ILE A 446 -4.29 -25.34 9.59
C ILE A 446 -3.36 -26.54 9.45
N VAL A 447 -3.66 -27.65 10.13
CA VAL A 447 -2.84 -28.87 10.06
C VAL A 447 -2.83 -29.46 8.65
N SER A 448 -3.96 -29.42 7.94
CA SER A 448 -4.06 -29.87 6.55
C SER A 448 -3.20 -29.02 5.60
N LEU A 449 -3.24 -27.69 5.76
CA LEU A 449 -2.47 -26.74 4.95
C LEU A 449 -0.97 -26.87 5.22
N ILE A 450 -0.56 -27.08 6.46
CA ILE A 450 0.84 -27.35 6.84
C ILE A 450 1.36 -28.59 6.13
N LYS A 451 0.62 -29.71 6.19
CA LYS A 451 1.00 -30.96 5.52
C LYS A 451 1.16 -30.77 4.01
N LEU A 452 0.23 -30.05 3.39
CA LEU A 452 0.27 -29.79 1.95
C LEU A 452 1.46 -28.88 1.58
N LEU A 453 1.76 -27.84 2.36
CA LEU A 453 2.90 -26.93 2.13
C LEU A 453 4.27 -27.59 2.36
N GLN A 454 4.36 -28.53 3.30
CA GLN A 454 5.56 -29.33 3.53
C GLN A 454 5.80 -30.37 2.42
N GLY A 455 4.75 -30.82 1.73
CA GLY A 455 4.83 -31.73 0.59
C GLY A 455 5.30 -31.09 -0.72
N VAL A 456 5.45 -29.76 -0.76
CA VAL A 456 5.93 -29.02 -1.93
C VAL A 456 7.46 -29.03 -2.01
N SER A 457 8.03 -29.09 -3.21
CA SER A 457 9.47 -29.00 -3.45
C SER A 457 9.83 -27.67 -4.14
N PRO A 458 10.63 -26.78 -3.53
CA PRO A 458 11.24 -26.89 -2.19
C PRO A 458 10.23 -26.66 -1.05
N PRO A 459 10.47 -27.22 0.15
CA PRO A 459 9.57 -27.04 1.29
C PRO A 459 9.55 -25.57 1.74
N VAL A 460 8.34 -25.07 1.98
CA VAL A 460 8.10 -23.69 2.42
C VAL A 460 8.55 -23.53 3.86
N ARG A 461 9.32 -22.47 4.15
CA ARG A 461 9.71 -22.11 5.52
C ARG A 461 8.54 -21.47 6.27
N LEU A 462 7.72 -22.31 6.89
CA LEU A 462 6.49 -21.90 7.59
C LEU A 462 6.74 -20.82 8.67
N THR A 463 7.88 -20.89 9.37
CA THR A 463 8.24 -19.93 10.41
C THR A 463 8.43 -18.50 9.91
N SER A 464 8.62 -18.31 8.59
CA SER A 464 8.86 -16.99 7.97
C SER A 464 7.63 -16.40 7.26
N LEU A 465 6.48 -17.09 7.32
CA LEU A 465 5.27 -16.65 6.60
C LEU A 465 4.63 -15.39 7.18
N SER A 466 4.77 -15.15 8.49
CA SER A 466 4.26 -13.95 9.15
C SER A 466 5.30 -13.42 10.15
N SER A 467 5.53 -12.10 10.13
CA SER A 467 6.39 -11.40 11.10
C SER A 467 5.74 -11.31 12.50
N HIS A 468 4.43 -11.54 12.58
CA HIS A 468 3.67 -11.51 13.84
C HIS A 468 3.73 -12.85 14.61
N TRP A 469 4.25 -13.91 13.99
CA TRP A 469 4.38 -15.23 14.62
C TRP A 469 5.56 -15.28 15.58
N GLN A 470 5.32 -14.84 16.82
CA GLN A 470 6.33 -14.77 17.88
C GLN A 470 5.91 -15.59 19.10
N LEU A 471 6.76 -16.55 19.48
CA LEU A 471 6.58 -17.35 20.70
C LEU A 471 7.13 -16.61 21.93
N THR A 472 6.41 -16.75 23.06
CA THR A 472 6.90 -16.34 24.39
C THR A 472 8.19 -17.11 24.75
N PRO A 473 9.06 -16.59 25.64
CA PRO A 473 10.30 -17.27 26.02
C PRO A 473 10.08 -18.72 26.46
N ASN A 474 9.05 -18.96 27.28
CA ASN A 474 8.69 -20.29 27.78
C ASN A 474 8.22 -21.22 26.65
N LEU A 475 7.37 -20.73 25.74
CA LEU A 475 6.91 -21.52 24.59
C LEU A 475 8.02 -21.78 23.57
N ARG A 476 9.02 -20.90 23.49
CA ARG A 476 10.21 -21.11 22.64
C ARG A 476 11.10 -22.20 23.19
N GLU A 477 11.28 -22.27 24.51
CA GLU A 477 11.99 -23.37 25.16
C GLU A 477 11.24 -24.70 24.98
N PHE A 478 9.91 -24.68 25.20
CA PHE A 478 9.02 -25.80 24.88
C PHE A 478 9.20 -26.26 23.44
N HIS A 479 9.20 -25.34 22.48
CA HIS A 479 9.29 -25.64 21.05
C HIS A 479 10.62 -26.30 20.68
N ARG A 480 11.73 -25.84 21.25
CA ARG A 480 13.06 -26.43 21.04
C ARG A 480 13.16 -27.87 21.57
N GLY A 481 12.40 -28.22 22.60
CA GLY A 481 12.37 -29.57 23.18
C GLY A 481 11.58 -30.59 22.36
N LEU A 482 10.84 -30.17 21.32
CA LEU A 482 10.03 -31.07 20.50
C LEU A 482 10.85 -31.81 19.42
N PRO A 483 10.44 -33.02 19.01
CA PRO A 483 11.09 -33.72 17.90
C PRO A 483 10.87 -32.96 16.59
N GLN A 484 11.85 -33.00 15.68
CA GLN A 484 11.86 -32.20 14.44
C GLN A 484 10.58 -32.32 13.60
N GLN A 485 10.00 -33.53 13.52
CA GLN A 485 8.74 -33.79 12.80
C GLN A 485 7.52 -33.03 13.37
N TRP A 486 7.58 -32.57 14.63
CA TRP A 486 6.51 -31.79 15.29
C TRP A 486 6.83 -30.30 15.35
N GLN A 487 8.10 -29.90 15.24
CA GLN A 487 8.54 -28.53 15.48
C GLN A 487 7.81 -27.50 14.61
N GLU A 488 7.73 -27.70 13.29
CA GLU A 488 7.10 -26.70 12.42
C GLU A 488 5.59 -26.58 12.66
N ARG A 489 4.90 -27.71 12.81
CA ARG A 489 3.45 -27.72 13.06
C ARG A 489 3.11 -27.09 14.41
N MET A 490 3.83 -27.48 15.45
CA MET A 490 3.63 -26.94 16.81
C MET A 490 3.99 -25.46 16.86
N PHE A 491 5.02 -25.02 16.13
CA PHE A 491 5.34 -23.60 16.00
C PHE A 491 4.16 -22.81 15.44
N VAL A 492 3.60 -23.23 14.30
CA VAL A 492 2.51 -22.50 13.63
C VAL A 492 1.26 -22.45 14.51
N LEU A 493 0.86 -23.57 15.12
CA LEU A 493 -0.30 -23.62 16.01
C LEU A 493 -0.13 -22.70 17.23
N LEU A 494 1.03 -22.76 17.90
CA LEU A 494 1.32 -21.92 19.07
C LEU A 494 1.42 -20.44 18.70
N ALA A 495 2.13 -20.12 17.62
CA ALA A 495 2.30 -18.74 17.18
C ALA A 495 0.96 -18.11 16.77
N LYS A 496 0.09 -18.85 16.06
CA LYS A 496 -1.27 -18.41 15.75
C LYS A 496 -2.14 -18.25 16.98
N ALA A 497 -2.05 -19.17 17.95
CA ALA A 497 -2.80 -19.05 19.19
C ALA A 497 -2.43 -17.75 19.93
N LEU A 498 -1.14 -17.40 19.97
CA LEU A 498 -0.64 -16.16 20.57
C LEU A 498 -1.04 -14.91 19.76
N GLU A 499 -0.97 -14.97 18.43
CA GLU A 499 -1.42 -13.90 17.54
C GLU A 499 -2.91 -13.61 17.76
N LEU A 500 -3.76 -14.63 17.73
CA LEU A 500 -5.21 -14.50 17.98
C LEU A 500 -5.51 -13.94 19.36
N ARG A 501 -4.73 -14.35 20.38
CA ARG A 501 -4.82 -13.77 21.72
C ARG A 501 -4.49 -12.28 21.73
N SER A 502 -3.46 -11.85 21.02
CA SER A 502 -3.09 -10.43 20.90
C SER A 502 -4.16 -9.61 20.17
N LEU A 503 -4.89 -10.23 19.24
CA LEU A 503 -6.05 -9.66 18.53
C LEU A 503 -7.36 -9.74 19.33
N LYS A 504 -7.32 -10.19 20.59
CA LYS A 504 -8.49 -10.39 21.48
C LYS A 504 -9.51 -11.41 20.97
N LEU A 505 -9.12 -12.30 20.07
CA LEU A 505 -9.91 -13.43 19.58
C LEU A 505 -9.64 -14.67 20.45
N TYR A 506 -10.12 -14.61 21.70
CA TYR A 506 -9.80 -15.61 22.73
C TYR A 506 -10.35 -17.01 22.44
N GLY A 507 -11.57 -17.13 21.92
CA GLY A 507 -12.19 -18.42 21.61
C GLY A 507 -11.36 -19.23 20.59
N PRO A 508 -11.08 -18.68 19.40
CA PRO A 508 -10.19 -19.33 18.43
C PRO A 508 -8.78 -19.61 18.96
N SER A 509 -8.21 -18.70 19.77
CA SER A 509 -6.91 -18.91 20.43
C SER A 509 -6.92 -20.17 21.32
N LEU A 510 -7.94 -20.32 22.17
CA LEU A 510 -8.10 -21.49 23.06
C LEU A 510 -8.31 -22.78 22.26
N LEU A 511 -9.05 -22.75 21.15
CA LEU A 511 -9.22 -23.92 20.28
C LEU A 511 -7.88 -24.45 19.76
N LEU A 512 -6.97 -23.54 19.32
CA LEU A 512 -5.64 -23.95 18.86
C LEU A 512 -4.77 -24.49 20.00
N PHE A 513 -4.82 -23.89 21.19
CA PHE A 513 -4.10 -24.43 22.34
C PHE A 513 -4.61 -25.82 22.74
N HIS A 514 -5.92 -26.05 22.77
CA HIS A 514 -6.48 -27.38 23.02
C HIS A 514 -6.11 -28.40 21.95
N ALA A 515 -6.00 -27.99 20.68
CA ALA A 515 -5.52 -28.87 19.62
C ALA A 515 -4.08 -29.33 19.87
N VAL A 516 -3.20 -28.43 20.32
CA VAL A 516 -1.82 -28.76 20.72
C VAL A 516 -1.82 -29.66 21.97
N GLU A 517 -2.64 -29.35 22.97
CA GLU A 517 -2.75 -30.14 24.20
C GLU A 517 -3.18 -31.59 23.93
N ALA A 518 -4.15 -31.75 23.03
CA ALA A 518 -4.67 -33.06 22.64
C ALA A 518 -3.60 -33.98 22.03
N GLU A 519 -2.58 -33.40 21.38
CA GLU A 519 -1.45 -34.09 20.79
C GLU A 519 -0.34 -34.44 21.80
N LEU A 520 -0.28 -33.75 22.95
CA LEU A 520 0.77 -33.90 23.97
C LEU A 520 0.47 -34.96 25.04
N ARG A 521 -0.49 -35.86 24.81
CA ARG A 521 -0.95 -36.85 25.81
C ARG A 521 0.08 -37.90 26.26
N LEU A 522 1.28 -37.90 25.70
CA LEU A 522 2.34 -38.84 26.10
C LEU A 522 2.97 -38.41 27.44
N PRO A 523 3.24 -39.34 28.38
CA PRO A 523 3.78 -39.03 29.71
C PRO A 523 5.08 -38.22 29.70
N GLN A 524 5.89 -38.35 28.65
CA GLN A 524 7.15 -37.62 28.46
C GLN A 524 6.98 -36.11 28.27
N TRP A 525 5.77 -35.64 27.96
CA TRP A 525 5.49 -34.22 27.70
C TRP A 525 4.76 -33.53 28.86
N ARG A 526 4.69 -34.13 30.06
CA ARG A 526 3.92 -33.57 31.20
C ARG A 526 4.32 -32.14 31.56
N ARG A 527 5.62 -31.86 31.68
CA ARG A 527 6.12 -30.50 31.98
C ARG A 527 5.79 -29.51 30.86
N LEU A 528 5.87 -29.97 29.62
CA LEU A 528 5.53 -29.20 28.43
C LEU A 528 4.01 -28.93 28.34
N ALA A 529 3.17 -29.90 28.70
CA ALA A 529 1.72 -29.75 28.79
C ALA A 529 1.33 -28.78 29.92
N ALA A 530 2.03 -28.79 31.05
CA ALA A 530 1.80 -27.83 32.13
C ALA A 530 2.06 -26.37 31.70
N LEU A 531 3.10 -26.13 30.89
CA LEU A 531 3.37 -24.82 30.29
C LEU A 531 2.28 -24.40 29.29
N LEU A 532 1.72 -25.33 28.52
CA LEU A 532 0.63 -25.04 27.61
C LEU A 532 -0.66 -24.69 28.35
N VAL A 533 -0.98 -25.46 29.38
CA VAL A 533 -2.10 -25.16 30.28
C VAL A 533 -1.94 -23.77 30.89
N ALA A 534 -0.72 -23.36 31.26
CA ALA A 534 -0.45 -22.00 31.72
C ALA A 534 -0.92 -20.92 30.74
N GLU A 535 -0.56 -21.07 29.48
CA GLU A 535 -0.89 -20.12 28.42
C GLU A 535 -2.40 -20.12 28.12
N MET A 536 -3.07 -21.27 28.24
CA MET A 536 -4.53 -21.37 28.13
C MET A 536 -5.22 -20.64 29.28
N ARG A 537 -4.81 -20.92 30.53
CA ARG A 537 -5.33 -20.25 31.73
C ARG A 537 -5.14 -18.74 31.67
N TYR A 538 -3.99 -18.28 31.16
CA TYR A 538 -3.75 -16.86 30.95
C TYR A 538 -4.70 -16.26 29.90
N THR A 539 -4.97 -17.01 28.82
CA THR A 539 -5.92 -16.60 27.77
C THR A 539 -7.35 -16.53 28.29
N GLU A 540 -7.78 -17.49 29.12
CA GLU A 540 -9.07 -17.46 29.83
C GLU A 540 -9.20 -16.24 30.74
N ALA A 541 -8.14 -15.91 31.50
CA ALA A 541 -8.12 -14.74 32.38
C ALA A 541 -8.22 -13.42 31.59
N LEU A 542 -7.51 -13.31 30.44
CA LEU A 542 -7.61 -12.14 29.56
C LEU A 542 -9.02 -11.98 28.98
N GLN A 543 -9.63 -13.08 28.53
CA GLN A 543 -11.02 -13.08 28.04
C GLN A 543 -12.00 -12.63 29.13
N ALA A 544 -11.82 -13.11 30.36
CA ALA A 544 -12.64 -12.72 31.50
C ALA A 544 -12.50 -11.22 31.80
N SER A 545 -11.28 -10.70 31.77
CA SER A 545 -11.00 -9.28 32.03
C SER A 545 -11.66 -8.38 30.99
N ASP A 546 -11.57 -8.72 29.70
CA ASP A 546 -12.17 -7.92 28.62
C ASP A 546 -13.70 -7.95 28.64
N THR A 547 -14.31 -9.06 29.07
CA THR A 547 -15.78 -9.24 29.10
C THR A 547 -16.47 -8.67 30.34
N LEU A 548 -15.73 -8.24 31.37
CA LEU A 548 -16.27 -7.53 32.52
C LEU A 548 -16.61 -6.06 32.18
N PRO A 549 -17.67 -5.47 32.77
CA PRO A 549 -18.63 -6.07 33.70
C PRO A 549 -19.66 -6.99 33.01
N LEU A 550 -20.00 -8.10 33.66
CA LEU A 550 -20.96 -9.07 33.14
C LEU A 550 -22.36 -8.43 32.98
N PRO A 551 -23.06 -8.65 31.84
CA PRO A 551 -24.45 -8.21 31.67
C PRO A 551 -25.36 -8.85 32.73
N ALA A 552 -26.30 -8.07 33.27
CA ALA A 552 -27.30 -8.52 34.23
C ALA A 552 -28.06 -9.74 33.67
N GLY A 553 -27.92 -10.91 34.31
CA GLY A 553 -28.56 -12.17 33.92
C GLY A 553 -27.63 -13.37 33.69
N THR A 554 -26.30 -13.18 33.68
CA THR A 554 -25.34 -14.28 33.42
C THR A 554 -24.90 -14.98 34.72
N GLN A 555 -25.78 -15.75 35.34
CA GLN A 555 -25.55 -16.44 36.63
C GLN A 555 -24.50 -17.57 36.61
N ARG A 556 -24.00 -17.99 35.43
CA ARG A 556 -23.24 -19.25 35.28
C ARG A 556 -21.70 -19.13 35.21
N ARG A 557 -21.13 -17.92 35.18
CA ARG A 557 -19.67 -17.72 35.00
C ARG A 557 -18.84 -17.20 36.21
N PRO A 558 -19.40 -16.71 37.34
CA PRO A 558 -18.54 -16.18 38.40
C PRO A 558 -17.62 -17.22 39.04
N THR A 559 -18.14 -18.39 39.43
CA THR A 559 -17.39 -19.37 40.26
C THR A 559 -16.15 -19.95 39.59
N ASP A 560 -16.24 -20.32 38.31
CA ASP A 560 -15.11 -20.91 37.58
C ASP A 560 -13.98 -19.89 37.35
N LEU A 561 -14.35 -18.62 37.14
CA LEU A 561 -13.40 -17.51 36.99
C LEU A 561 -12.73 -17.15 38.31
N ILE A 562 -13.49 -17.18 39.41
CA ILE A 562 -12.96 -16.99 40.76
C ILE A 562 -11.98 -18.11 41.08
N GLN A 563 -12.34 -19.36 40.79
CA GLN A 563 -11.47 -20.51 41.01
C GLN A 563 -10.21 -20.44 40.13
N LEU A 564 -10.34 -20.04 38.86
CA LEU A 564 -9.21 -19.80 37.95
C LEU A 564 -8.23 -18.77 38.54
N ALA A 565 -8.73 -17.60 38.93
CA ALA A 565 -7.90 -16.52 39.45
C ALA A 565 -7.27 -16.90 40.80
N HIS A 566 -8.04 -17.55 41.69
CA HIS A 566 -7.56 -18.01 42.98
C HIS A 566 -6.44 -19.05 42.85
N THR A 567 -6.68 -20.12 42.10
CA THR A 567 -5.70 -21.21 41.92
C THR A 567 -4.44 -20.73 41.21
N SER A 568 -4.56 -19.78 40.28
CA SER A 568 -3.41 -19.18 39.60
C SER A 568 -2.59 -18.29 40.55
N LEU A 569 -3.22 -17.50 41.40
CA LEU A 569 -2.50 -16.71 42.41
C LEU A 569 -1.77 -17.60 43.42
N LEU A 570 -2.44 -18.63 43.95
CA LEU A 570 -1.81 -19.61 44.84
C LEU A 570 -0.62 -20.29 44.18
N ALA A 571 -0.74 -20.69 42.90
CA ALA A 571 0.35 -21.31 42.15
C ALA A 571 1.54 -20.36 41.92
N TYR A 572 1.31 -19.06 41.75
CA TYR A 572 2.37 -18.07 41.56
C TYR A 572 3.21 -17.85 42.84
N TYR A 573 2.52 -17.84 43.99
CA TYR A 573 3.09 -17.57 45.31
C TYR A 573 3.51 -18.82 46.10
N ALA A 574 3.20 -20.02 45.62
CA ALA A 574 3.68 -21.26 46.21
C ALA A 574 5.23 -21.36 46.15
N GLU A 575 5.82 -21.93 47.20
CA GLU A 575 7.29 -22.16 47.32
C GLU A 575 7.75 -23.41 46.55
N ASP A 576 6.84 -24.36 46.28
CA ASP A 576 7.16 -25.61 45.59
C ASP A 576 7.38 -25.41 44.10
N ASP A 577 8.47 -26.00 43.59
CA ASP A 577 8.80 -26.12 42.16
C ASP A 577 7.83 -27.11 41.48
N LYS A 578 6.57 -26.69 41.34
CA LYS A 578 5.58 -27.40 40.55
C LYS A 578 5.88 -27.17 39.07
N ASP A 579 5.62 -28.18 38.25
CA ASP A 579 5.78 -28.14 36.77
C ASP A 579 5.06 -26.94 36.09
N TYR A 580 4.18 -26.23 36.83
CA TYR A 580 3.44 -25.05 36.41
C TYR A 580 3.73 -23.85 37.33
N ARG A 581 4.19 -22.74 36.75
CA ARG A 581 4.26 -21.43 37.40
C ARG A 581 3.69 -20.32 36.49
N PRO A 582 2.64 -19.61 36.91
CA PRO A 582 2.14 -18.43 36.19
C PRO A 582 3.21 -17.35 36.00
N CYS A 583 3.10 -16.53 34.96
CA CYS A 583 3.92 -15.33 34.82
C CYS A 583 3.40 -14.19 35.71
N GLN A 584 4.24 -13.18 35.93
CA GLN A 584 3.88 -12.02 36.75
C GLN A 584 2.63 -11.32 36.19
N GLU A 585 2.55 -11.11 34.87
CA GLU A 585 1.43 -10.42 34.22
C GLU A 585 0.09 -11.15 34.47
N MET A 586 0.11 -12.49 34.45
CA MET A 586 -1.06 -13.30 34.76
C MET A 586 -1.48 -13.16 36.23
N ALA A 587 -0.51 -13.15 37.16
CA ALA A 587 -0.81 -12.96 38.58
C ALA A 587 -1.40 -11.56 38.86
N GLU A 588 -0.85 -10.52 38.24
CA GLU A 588 -1.36 -9.15 38.34
C GLU A 588 -2.79 -9.03 37.77
N LEU A 589 -3.06 -9.68 36.64
CA LEU A 589 -4.39 -9.77 36.03
C LEU A 589 -5.38 -10.53 36.93
N CYS A 590 -4.95 -11.60 37.59
CA CYS A 590 -5.81 -12.33 38.53
C CYS A 590 -6.17 -11.46 39.74
N CYS A 591 -5.26 -10.61 40.21
CA CYS A 591 -5.55 -9.66 41.29
C CYS A 591 -6.65 -8.66 40.88
N THR A 592 -6.55 -8.07 39.69
CA THR A 592 -7.56 -7.12 39.19
C THR A 592 -8.90 -7.80 38.92
N LEU A 593 -8.88 -9.05 38.43
CA LEU A 593 -10.09 -9.86 38.25
C LEU A 593 -10.83 -10.13 39.57
N LEU A 594 -10.13 -10.58 40.61
CA LEU A 594 -10.76 -10.85 41.91
C LEU A 594 -11.33 -9.57 42.55
N LEU A 595 -10.62 -8.44 42.42
CA LEU A 595 -11.12 -7.14 42.86
C LEU A 595 -12.41 -6.74 42.12
N ASN A 596 -12.42 -6.89 40.79
CA ASN A 596 -13.59 -6.60 39.95
C ASN A 596 -14.78 -7.53 40.24
N LEU A 597 -14.51 -8.77 40.66
CA LEU A 597 -15.52 -9.76 41.05
C LEU A 597 -15.97 -9.64 42.51
N SER A 598 -15.38 -8.71 43.27
CA SER A 598 -15.65 -8.48 44.70
C SER A 598 -15.30 -9.66 45.62
N GLU A 599 -14.36 -10.53 45.20
CA GLU A 599 -13.91 -11.68 45.99
C GLU A 599 -12.69 -11.29 46.85
N TRP A 600 -12.96 -10.52 47.91
CA TRP A 600 -11.92 -9.91 48.72
C TRP A 600 -11.28 -10.85 49.75
N ASP A 601 -11.97 -11.93 50.14
CA ASP A 601 -11.52 -12.84 51.19
C ASP A 601 -10.26 -13.63 50.81
N ILE A 602 -10.11 -13.93 49.51
CA ILE A 602 -9.01 -14.71 48.94
C ILE A 602 -7.63 -14.09 49.24
N PHE A 603 -7.52 -12.75 49.28
CA PHE A 603 -6.24 -12.07 49.55
C PHE A 603 -5.72 -12.29 50.98
N SER A 604 -6.57 -12.75 51.90
CA SER A 604 -6.20 -13.06 53.28
C SER A 604 -5.64 -14.48 53.44
N GLU A 605 -5.97 -15.40 52.52
CA GLU A 605 -5.56 -16.81 52.56
C GLU A 605 -4.12 -17.03 52.09
N ILE A 606 -3.58 -16.09 51.31
CA ILE A 606 -2.22 -16.16 50.76
C ILE A 606 -1.24 -15.59 51.80
N GLU A 607 -0.52 -16.47 52.49
CA GLU A 607 0.53 -16.08 53.45
C GLU A 607 1.77 -15.52 52.73
N ASN A 608 2.08 -14.25 52.99
CA ASN A 608 3.30 -13.58 52.53
C ASN A 608 4.51 -14.13 53.27
N LYS A 609 5.31 -15.00 52.65
CA LYS A 609 6.60 -15.40 53.25
C LYS A 609 7.88 -15.01 52.52
N GLN A 610 7.95 -14.78 51.20
CA GLN A 610 9.31 -14.57 50.61
C GLN A 610 9.49 -13.61 49.41
N ARG A 611 8.51 -12.81 48.98
CA ARG A 611 8.78 -11.76 47.96
C ARG A 611 8.57 -10.38 48.52
N ALA A 612 9.64 -9.84 49.13
CA ALA A 612 9.74 -8.52 49.75
C ALA A 612 9.70 -7.34 48.74
N SER A 613 8.84 -7.40 47.72
CA SER A 613 8.61 -6.31 46.79
C SER A 613 7.18 -5.82 46.89
N VAL A 614 6.98 -4.52 47.16
CA VAL A 614 5.67 -3.88 47.05
C VAL A 614 5.22 -3.99 45.59
N GLY A 615 4.27 -4.89 45.34
CA GLY A 615 3.75 -5.22 44.01
C GLY A 615 2.23 -5.07 43.92
N VAL A 616 1.66 -5.35 42.75
CA VAL A 616 0.20 -5.25 42.50
C VAL A 616 -0.61 -6.04 43.52
N PHE A 617 -0.08 -7.16 44.01
CA PHE A 617 -0.72 -7.98 45.02
C PHE A 617 -0.90 -7.27 46.38
N GLU A 618 0.15 -6.62 46.91
CA GLU A 618 0.04 -5.87 48.18
C GLU A 618 -0.97 -4.73 48.07
N LEU A 619 -0.95 -4.03 46.94
CA LEU A 619 -1.92 -2.99 46.64
C LEU A 619 -3.35 -3.54 46.56
N SER A 620 -3.52 -4.69 45.90
CA SER A 620 -4.82 -5.36 45.77
C SER A 620 -5.34 -5.86 47.11
N LYS A 621 -4.46 -6.40 47.96
CA LYS A 621 -4.77 -6.84 49.32
C LYS A 621 -5.20 -5.68 50.22
N ALA A 622 -4.46 -4.58 50.22
CA ALA A 622 -4.81 -3.38 50.97
C ALA A 622 -6.14 -2.77 50.48
N LEU A 623 -6.34 -2.70 49.17
CA LEU A 623 -7.58 -2.21 48.58
C LEU A 623 -8.77 -3.10 48.92
N ALA A 624 -8.63 -4.42 48.81
CA ALA A 624 -9.65 -5.40 49.18
C ALA A 624 -10.04 -5.29 50.67
N ALA A 625 -9.07 -5.09 51.57
CA ALA A 625 -9.31 -4.89 52.99
C ALA A 625 -10.13 -3.62 53.27
N VAL A 626 -9.81 -2.50 52.60
CA VAL A 626 -10.58 -1.25 52.72
C VAL A 626 -12.00 -1.43 52.15
N CYS A 627 -12.16 -2.04 50.98
CA CYS A 627 -13.47 -2.31 50.38
C CYS A 627 -14.34 -3.18 51.30
N LYS A 628 -13.77 -4.22 51.90
CA LYS A 628 -14.45 -5.08 52.86
C LYS A 628 -14.86 -4.30 54.12
N ASP A 629 -13.96 -3.52 54.70
CA ASP A 629 -14.22 -2.75 55.92
C ASP A 629 -15.33 -1.69 55.71
N VAL A 630 -15.36 -1.04 54.54
CA VAL A 630 -16.44 -0.14 54.11
C VAL A 630 -17.76 -0.90 53.93
N SER A 631 -17.76 -2.05 53.24
CA SER A 631 -18.98 -2.85 53.01
C SER A 631 -19.61 -3.37 54.31
N MET A 632 -18.79 -3.62 55.33
CA MET A 632 -19.22 -4.05 56.66
C MET A 632 -19.58 -2.89 57.59
N ASN A 633 -19.53 -1.64 57.12
CA ASN A 633 -19.75 -0.41 57.92
C ASN A 633 -18.87 -0.31 59.19
N LYS A 634 -17.66 -0.90 59.17
CA LYS A 634 -16.72 -0.84 60.30
C LYS A 634 -15.89 0.44 60.28
N LEU A 635 -15.54 0.94 59.10
CA LEU A 635 -14.84 2.22 58.85
C LEU A 635 -13.59 2.40 59.72
N THR A 636 -12.79 1.34 59.83
CA THR A 636 -11.58 1.25 60.64
C THR A 636 -10.46 2.09 60.02
N ARG A 637 -10.10 3.19 60.69
CA ARG A 637 -9.08 4.15 60.20
C ARG A 637 -7.71 3.51 59.94
N SER A 638 -7.29 2.51 60.71
CA SER A 638 -5.98 1.88 60.53
C SER A 638 -5.86 1.17 59.18
N ILE A 639 -6.91 0.50 58.71
CA ILE A 639 -6.94 -0.21 57.42
C ILE A 639 -6.86 0.78 56.26
N ALA A 640 -7.60 1.89 56.34
CA ALA A 640 -7.53 2.97 55.35
C ALA A 640 -6.15 3.67 55.34
N GLN A 641 -5.52 3.80 56.51
CA GLN A 641 -4.18 4.38 56.65
C GLN A 641 -3.11 3.49 56.02
N GLU A 642 -3.21 2.16 56.14
CA GLU A 642 -2.28 1.23 55.47
C GLU A 642 -2.30 1.38 53.94
N LEU A 643 -3.48 1.47 53.33
CA LEU A 643 -3.60 1.73 51.89
C LEU A 643 -3.03 3.10 51.51
N TRP A 644 -3.29 4.13 52.33
CA TRP A 644 -2.79 5.48 52.10
C TRP A 644 -1.26 5.54 52.15
N ASP A 645 -0.64 4.93 53.15
CA ASP A 645 0.81 4.88 53.31
C ASP A 645 1.47 4.09 52.16
N LEU A 646 0.82 3.01 51.69
CA LEU A 646 1.26 2.27 50.51
C LEU A 646 1.23 3.15 49.24
N LEU A 647 0.13 3.87 49.00
CA LEU A 647 -0.01 4.80 47.87
C LEU A 647 1.03 5.93 47.93
N LEU A 648 1.24 6.51 49.11
CA LEU A 648 2.23 7.56 49.31
C LEU A 648 3.64 7.05 48.98
N SER A 649 4.00 5.84 49.42
CA SER A 649 5.31 5.25 49.13
C SER A 649 5.57 5.04 47.63
N MET A 650 4.53 4.89 46.81
CA MET A 650 4.62 4.74 45.35
C MET A 650 4.62 6.08 44.61
N LEU A 651 3.84 7.06 45.09
CA LEU A 651 3.65 8.36 44.43
C LEU A 651 4.75 9.36 44.82
N VAL A 652 5.25 9.28 46.04
CA VAL A 652 6.30 10.13 46.60
C VAL A 652 7.61 9.34 46.56
N THR A 653 8.46 9.62 45.58
CA THR A 653 9.83 9.10 45.59
C THR A 653 10.52 9.58 46.86
N PRO A 654 11.14 8.70 47.68
CA PRO A 654 12.04 9.18 48.71
C PRO A 654 13.11 10.01 48.01
N GLY A 655 13.17 11.29 48.35
CA GLY A 655 14.10 12.23 47.74
C GLY A 655 15.50 11.63 47.74
N THR A 656 16.14 11.65 46.58
CA THR A 656 17.60 11.51 46.47
C THR A 656 18.24 12.32 47.61
N PRO A 657 19.11 11.72 48.44
CA PRO A 657 19.78 12.46 49.49
C PRO A 657 20.52 13.64 48.85
N GLN A 658 20.34 14.82 49.42
CA GLN A 658 21.02 16.04 49.04
C GLN A 658 22.52 15.77 48.89
N ASN A 659 23.04 15.75 47.66
CA ASN A 659 24.41 16.15 47.37
C ASN A 659 24.63 16.46 45.88
N LYS A 660 25.46 17.48 45.67
CA LYS A 660 25.70 18.23 44.44
C LYS A 660 26.40 17.45 43.32
N LYS A 661 26.13 17.91 42.08
CA LYS A 661 26.92 17.91 40.82
C LYS A 661 26.58 16.86 39.73
N ALA A 662 25.91 17.33 38.67
CA ALA A 662 26.30 17.21 37.25
C ALA A 662 25.23 17.92 36.37
N SER A 663 25.52 19.12 35.83
CA SER A 663 25.83 19.36 34.41
C SER A 663 24.63 19.18 33.46
N ILE A 664 23.87 20.24 33.16
CA ILE A 664 23.89 20.94 31.85
C ILE A 664 24.14 20.02 30.65
N MET A 665 23.07 19.48 30.04
CA MET A 665 22.71 19.62 28.61
C MET A 665 21.50 18.73 28.29
N ALA A 666 20.69 19.21 27.35
CA ALA A 666 19.44 18.63 26.91
C ALA A 666 19.58 17.27 26.19
N GLY A 667 18.55 16.43 26.35
CA GLY A 667 18.06 15.49 25.34
C GLY A 667 18.83 14.18 25.19
N LYS A 668 18.39 13.14 25.93
CA LYS A 668 18.30 11.77 25.38
C LYS A 668 17.43 10.87 26.26
N ASP A 669 16.29 10.48 25.71
CA ASP A 669 15.58 9.26 26.09
C ASP A 669 16.50 8.05 25.95
N GLY A 670 16.41 7.11 26.89
CA GLY A 670 16.93 5.75 26.72
C GLY A 670 17.74 5.21 27.89
N GLY A 671 17.05 4.49 28.79
CA GLY A 671 17.54 3.24 29.39
C GLY A 671 18.73 3.30 30.34
N GLN A 672 18.44 3.39 31.65
CA GLN A 672 19.34 2.86 32.68
C GLN A 672 18.49 2.25 33.82
N ARG A 673 18.17 0.95 33.70
CA ARG A 673 17.76 0.12 34.84
C ARG A 673 19.02 -0.52 35.38
N ASP A 674 19.51 0.00 36.50
CA ASP A 674 20.08 -0.78 37.61
C ASP A 674 20.63 0.20 38.65
N ALA A 675 19.82 0.45 39.67
CA ALA A 675 20.27 1.00 40.94
C ALA A 675 19.36 0.43 42.03
N THR A 676 19.98 -0.20 43.02
CA THR A 676 19.39 -0.78 44.22
C THR A 676 18.63 0.26 45.04
N ALA A 677 17.36 0.47 44.70
CA ALA A 677 16.43 1.33 45.41
C ALA A 677 15.14 0.56 45.68
N THR A 678 14.60 0.72 46.89
CA THR A 678 13.39 0.11 47.43
C THR A 678 12.33 -0.23 46.37
N PRO A 679 11.83 -1.48 46.34
CA PRO A 679 10.94 -1.96 45.28
C PRO A 679 9.58 -1.31 45.43
N THR A 680 9.43 -0.14 44.82
CA THR A 680 8.17 0.60 44.74
C THR A 680 7.63 0.39 43.33
N LEU A 681 6.36 -0.04 43.25
CA LEU A 681 5.59 -0.10 42.01
C LEU A 681 5.78 1.18 41.20
N SER A 682 6.14 1.05 39.92
CA SER A 682 6.32 2.24 39.07
C SER A 682 4.99 2.98 38.90
N ARG A 683 5.02 4.32 38.76
CA ARG A 683 3.81 5.12 38.47
C ARG A 683 3.05 4.62 37.25
N HIS A 684 3.77 4.13 36.24
CA HIS A 684 3.17 3.54 35.04
C HIS A 684 2.41 2.25 35.34
N THR A 685 3.00 1.35 36.13
CA THR A 685 2.35 0.09 36.55
C THR A 685 1.12 0.37 37.41
N PHE A 686 1.19 1.34 38.30
CA PHE A 686 0.04 1.78 39.11
C PHE A 686 -1.09 2.35 38.23
N HIS A 687 -0.78 3.18 37.25
CA HIS A 687 -1.77 3.70 36.30
C HIS A 687 -2.41 2.58 35.47
N SER A 688 -1.60 1.63 34.97
CA SER A 688 -2.11 0.45 34.25
C SER A 688 -3.01 -0.42 35.13
N PHE A 689 -2.67 -0.60 36.41
CA PHE A 689 -3.51 -1.31 37.38
C PHE A 689 -4.87 -0.63 37.54
N LEU A 690 -4.90 0.69 37.72
CA LEU A 690 -6.16 1.44 37.84
C LEU A 690 -7.03 1.34 36.58
N GLN A 691 -6.43 1.34 35.39
CA GLN A 691 -7.18 1.19 34.13
C GLN A 691 -7.85 -0.19 33.97
N GLN A 692 -7.33 -1.22 34.65
CA GLN A 692 -7.89 -2.57 34.64
C GLN A 692 -9.01 -2.78 35.68
N LEU A 693 -9.14 -1.87 36.64
CA LEU A 693 -10.25 -1.88 37.59
C LEU A 693 -11.52 -1.36 36.88
N LYS A 694 -12.53 -2.22 36.79
CA LYS A 694 -13.84 -1.94 36.19
C LYS A 694 -14.95 -1.86 37.23
N VAL A 695 -14.57 -1.65 38.49
CA VAL A 695 -15.44 -1.63 39.66
C VAL A 695 -16.49 -0.53 39.51
N ARG A 696 -17.76 -0.86 39.82
CA ARG A 696 -18.85 0.12 39.94
C ARG A 696 -18.89 0.73 41.33
#